data_AF-A0A1Y6EJM9-F1
#
_entry.id   AF-A0A1Y6EJM9-F1
#
_cell.length_a   1.000
_cell.length_b   1.000
_cell.length_c   1.000
_cell.angle_alpha   90.00
_cell.angle_beta   90.00
_cell.angle_gamma   90.00
#
_symmetry.space_group_name_H-M   'P 1'
#
loop_
_entity.id
_entity.type
_entity.pdbx_description
1 polymer ?
#
loop_
_entity_poly.entity_id
_entity_poly.type
_entity_poly.pdbx_seq_one_letter_code
_entity_poly.pdbx_strand_id
1 'polypeptide(L)'
;MRSQPNRLPETAPKGFGGAAIDRQKPLRFRLDGRIISGFAGDTVLSAALASGVDTLGTHRSSPIGLTLRAAPAISHASLASDPQRALPMARTPAQDGAEFVTLAGKHRGGLARLFQPGRTLGMVLDDQHALDRPWRAVGASDGPNADLLVVGAGVAGMAAALAGARAGLSVILAEANPHLGGHSGLFGTLDGEDSPEESVARLAAEVGASPAITVLPSTQVFSLRTGLARAHRIETQSGAVQGRVIDIRAPRIILATGSLERLPVFPGNRLPGVVATLDAYELATRYGVWAGQSALVATSSSPAYRLAMLASDAGIAIGRIFDSRPGPASRFIEFSRAYGMVQSTDAVPERAVLARAGGTLAVHTRRSETPHSAERLLVCGGWQPDLTLWHVAGGASHWHQGHARLEALGTLDAIVLAGSAAGYFSRRGCIQSGSDAIDHLLGRERRRVDDPRIDPLYETPDGTPGVTDDDAEAAPSYLDGGDSLLLRPAPPRRRMSLPFRPRRQAGVFALSEAAHPLAVCDVAAGVDLGLIPPEAAGIVAQERVALVPLSSAEEAVAPELPDTRPDTDVPNYLRGRFGPDARLVRLRPGEPRSFDPGALVYRSSDLGTPTDAVGVVLRETPEGTVALISAAASAIALPVTVRDKGVVQARIEPI
;
A
#
# COMPACT_ATOMS: atom_id res chain seq x y z
N MET A 1 -18.42 -23.03 19.44
CA MET A 1 -17.72 -21.94 18.72
C MET A 1 -18.75 -20.85 18.48
N ARG A 2 -18.43 -19.54 18.53
CA ARG A 2 -19.40 -18.53 18.06
C ARG A 2 -19.53 -18.64 16.54
N SER A 3 -20.64 -18.16 15.97
CA SER A 3 -20.82 -18.15 14.53
C SER A 3 -19.73 -17.33 13.84
N GLN A 4 -19.22 -17.85 12.73
CA GLN A 4 -18.33 -17.14 11.82
C GLN A 4 -19.10 -16.88 10.53
N PRO A 5 -19.97 -15.85 10.50
CA PRO A 5 -20.93 -15.64 9.41
C PRO A 5 -20.26 -15.40 8.05
N ASN A 6 -19.00 -14.96 8.05
CA ASN A 6 -18.24 -14.65 6.85
C ASN A 6 -17.23 -15.75 6.50
N ARG A 7 -17.30 -16.94 7.12
CA ARG A 7 -16.41 -18.04 6.78
C ARG A 7 -17.09 -19.01 5.83
N LEU A 8 -16.48 -19.19 4.68
CA LEU A 8 -16.87 -20.16 3.68
C LEU A 8 -16.67 -21.60 4.22
N PRO A 9 -17.47 -22.57 3.73
CA PRO A 9 -17.29 -23.97 4.08
C PRO A 9 -15.95 -24.50 3.58
N GLU A 10 -15.42 -25.55 4.21
CA GLU A 10 -14.19 -26.23 3.76
C GLU A 10 -14.30 -26.74 2.32
N THR A 11 -15.50 -27.18 1.94
CA THR A 11 -15.84 -27.69 0.61
C THR A 11 -16.03 -26.59 -0.44
N ALA A 12 -15.80 -25.32 -0.09
CA ALA A 12 -15.91 -24.22 -1.05
C ALA A 12 -14.95 -24.48 -2.23
N PRO A 13 -15.45 -24.50 -3.47
CA PRO A 13 -14.66 -24.88 -4.62
C PRO A 13 -13.57 -23.84 -4.94
N LYS A 14 -12.71 -24.20 -5.90
CA LYS A 14 -11.65 -23.33 -6.44
C LYS A 14 -10.69 -22.77 -5.37
N GLY A 15 -10.48 -23.54 -4.29
CA GLY A 15 -9.53 -23.19 -3.24
C GLY A 15 -10.05 -22.17 -2.22
N PHE A 16 -11.34 -21.80 -2.24
CA PHE A 16 -11.92 -20.83 -1.29
C PHE A 16 -12.22 -21.42 0.09
N GLY A 17 -11.80 -22.66 0.35
CA GLY A 17 -11.93 -23.34 1.65
C GLY A 17 -10.95 -22.84 2.72
N GLY A 18 -9.98 -21.99 2.37
CA GLY A 18 -8.97 -21.45 3.28
C GLY A 18 -7.78 -22.39 3.48
N ALA A 19 -6.82 -22.36 2.55
CA ALA A 19 -5.67 -23.25 2.55
C ALA A 19 -4.66 -23.01 3.69
N ALA A 20 -4.75 -21.89 4.40
CA ALA A 20 -3.85 -21.50 5.48
C ALA A 20 -4.37 -21.86 6.88
N ILE A 21 -5.60 -22.37 7.01
CA ILE A 21 -6.22 -22.67 8.31
C ILE A 21 -6.34 -24.17 8.57
N ASP A 22 -6.18 -24.57 9.82
CA ASP A 22 -6.47 -25.92 10.29
C ASP A 22 -7.84 -25.95 10.99
N ARG A 23 -8.87 -26.39 10.26
CA ARG A 23 -10.25 -26.46 10.74
C ARG A 23 -10.46 -27.45 11.89
N GLN A 24 -9.51 -28.37 12.12
CA GLN A 24 -9.55 -29.32 13.23
C GLN A 24 -9.04 -28.70 14.54
N LYS A 25 -8.40 -27.53 14.49
CA LYS A 25 -7.86 -26.81 15.64
C LYS A 25 -8.57 -25.46 15.83
N PRO A 26 -9.83 -25.45 16.32
CA PRO A 26 -10.52 -24.21 16.63
C PRO A 26 -9.84 -23.49 17.80
N LEU A 27 -9.83 -22.16 17.75
CA LEU A 27 -9.29 -21.30 18.81
C LEU A 27 -10.25 -20.15 19.13
N ARG A 28 -10.06 -19.53 20.29
CA ARG A 28 -10.79 -18.34 20.72
C ARG A 28 -9.84 -17.37 21.42
N PHE A 29 -9.99 -16.10 21.11
CA PHE A 29 -9.23 -15.02 21.74
C PHE A 29 -10.13 -13.81 21.98
N ARG A 30 -9.61 -12.80 22.68
CA ARG A 30 -10.31 -11.53 22.90
C ARG A 30 -9.66 -10.42 22.08
N LEU A 31 -10.48 -9.60 21.43
CA LEU A 31 -10.08 -8.36 20.78
C LEU A 31 -10.94 -7.22 21.34
N ASP A 32 -10.33 -6.24 21.99
CA ASP A 32 -11.04 -5.13 22.67
C ASP A 32 -12.14 -5.62 23.64
N GLY A 33 -11.84 -6.73 24.33
CA GLY A 33 -12.74 -7.42 25.26
C GLY A 33 -13.77 -8.35 24.60
N ARG A 34 -13.91 -8.32 23.26
CA ARG A 34 -14.83 -9.18 22.50
C ARG A 34 -14.22 -10.54 22.20
N ILE A 35 -14.98 -11.61 22.47
CA ILE A 35 -14.60 -12.97 22.08
C ILE A 35 -14.71 -13.13 20.55
N ILE A 36 -13.59 -13.47 19.93
CA ILE A 36 -13.45 -13.82 18.52
C ILE A 36 -13.18 -15.33 18.42
N SER A 37 -13.81 -15.99 17.43
CA SER A 37 -13.54 -17.39 17.13
C SER A 37 -12.72 -17.49 15.85
N GLY A 38 -11.79 -18.43 15.80
CA GLY A 38 -10.89 -18.65 14.67
C GLY A 38 -10.44 -20.10 14.62
N PHE A 39 -9.50 -20.36 13.73
CA PHE A 39 -8.78 -21.62 13.61
C PHE A 39 -7.27 -21.36 13.68
N ALA A 40 -6.50 -22.37 14.07
CA ALA A 40 -5.05 -22.29 13.93
C ALA A 40 -4.69 -21.95 12.47
N GLY A 41 -3.77 -21.00 12.29
CA GLY A 41 -3.41 -20.46 10.97
C GLY A 41 -4.14 -19.16 10.59
N ASP A 42 -5.25 -18.83 11.25
CA ASP A 42 -5.83 -17.48 11.14
C ASP A 42 -4.86 -16.42 11.68
N THR A 43 -4.95 -15.21 11.12
CA THR A 43 -4.43 -14.00 11.76
C THR A 43 -5.52 -13.38 12.63
N VAL A 44 -5.16 -12.45 13.51
CA VAL A 44 -6.12 -11.71 14.32
C VAL A 44 -7.16 -11.01 13.42
N LEU A 45 -6.71 -10.47 12.29
CA LEU A 45 -7.57 -9.86 11.28
C LEU A 45 -8.49 -10.87 10.58
N SER A 46 -7.96 -12.00 10.06
CA SER A 46 -8.79 -12.96 9.32
C SER A 46 -9.86 -13.59 10.21
N ALA A 47 -9.55 -13.88 11.47
CA ALA A 47 -10.51 -14.38 12.45
C ALA A 47 -11.57 -13.32 12.82
N ALA A 48 -11.18 -12.05 12.93
CA ALA A 48 -12.11 -10.95 13.18
C ALA A 48 -13.09 -10.76 12.01
N LEU A 49 -12.58 -10.70 10.78
CA LEU A 49 -13.40 -10.61 9.56
C LEU A 49 -14.34 -11.81 9.42
N ALA A 50 -13.84 -13.03 9.65
CA ALA A 50 -14.65 -14.25 9.65
C ALA A 50 -15.78 -14.22 10.69
N SER A 51 -15.51 -13.63 11.85
CA SER A 51 -16.46 -13.45 12.96
C SER A 51 -17.42 -12.26 12.77
N GLY A 52 -17.43 -11.63 11.59
CA GLY A 52 -18.35 -10.55 11.24
C GLY A 52 -17.86 -9.13 11.59
N VAL A 53 -16.61 -8.95 12.00
CA VAL A 53 -16.03 -7.61 12.24
C VAL A 53 -15.49 -7.06 10.93
N ASP A 54 -16.25 -6.19 10.28
CA ASP A 54 -15.94 -5.67 8.93
C ASP A 54 -15.85 -4.14 8.87
N THR A 55 -16.02 -3.47 10.01
CA THR A 55 -15.94 -2.02 10.13
C THR A 55 -14.79 -1.65 11.06
N LEU A 56 -13.87 -0.81 10.57
CA LEU A 56 -12.75 -0.29 11.34
C LEU A 56 -13.22 0.76 12.35
N GLY A 57 -14.02 1.71 11.90
CA GLY A 57 -14.38 2.88 12.69
C GLY A 57 -15.11 3.91 11.86
N THR A 58 -15.06 5.17 12.30
CA THR A 58 -15.63 6.30 11.55
C THR A 58 -14.59 7.37 11.27
N HIS A 59 -14.52 7.84 10.02
CA HIS A 59 -13.76 9.01 9.59
C HIS A 59 -14.72 10.01 8.95
N ARG A 60 -14.71 11.29 9.36
CA ARG A 60 -15.66 12.31 8.88
C ARG A 60 -17.12 11.87 8.98
N SER A 61 -17.47 11.21 10.09
CA SER A 61 -18.80 10.62 10.34
C SER A 61 -19.23 9.50 9.38
N SER A 62 -18.38 9.09 8.44
CA SER A 62 -18.61 7.95 7.55
C SER A 62 -17.94 6.69 8.10
N PRO A 63 -18.60 5.51 8.07
CA PRO A 63 -17.96 4.27 8.45
C PRO A 63 -16.89 3.85 7.44
N ILE A 64 -15.80 3.27 7.93
CA ILE A 64 -14.69 2.76 7.11
C ILE A 64 -14.61 1.24 7.25
N GLY A 65 -14.49 0.54 6.11
CA GLY A 65 -14.32 -0.90 6.06
C GLY A 65 -12.98 -1.37 6.63
N LEU A 66 -13.00 -2.46 7.38
CA LEU A 66 -11.80 -3.17 7.83
C LEU A 66 -11.28 -4.05 6.69
N THR A 67 -10.02 -3.86 6.29
CA THR A 67 -9.39 -4.52 5.13
C THR A 67 -7.96 -4.98 5.46
N LEU A 68 -7.30 -5.75 4.59
CA LEU A 68 -5.90 -6.17 4.80
C LEU A 68 -4.96 -4.96 4.83
N ARG A 69 -5.22 -3.96 3.98
CA ARG A 69 -4.38 -2.76 3.81
C ARG A 69 -4.64 -1.65 4.84
N ALA A 70 -5.76 -1.68 5.56
CA ALA A 70 -6.16 -0.66 6.53
C ALA A 70 -6.45 -1.22 7.93
N ALA A 71 -5.91 -2.40 8.26
CA ALA A 71 -6.04 -2.97 9.60
C ALA A 71 -5.15 -2.22 10.60
N PRO A 72 -5.65 -1.93 11.82
CA PRO A 72 -4.90 -1.15 12.80
C PRO A 72 -3.75 -1.96 13.41
N ALA A 73 -2.86 -1.25 14.09
CA ALA A 73 -1.94 -1.89 15.02
C ALA A 73 -2.72 -2.43 16.24
N ILE A 74 -2.22 -3.51 16.83
CA ILE A 74 -2.75 -4.14 18.05
C ILE A 74 -1.59 -4.40 19.02
N SER A 75 -1.90 -4.70 20.28
CA SER A 75 -0.94 -5.24 21.23
C SER A 75 -1.63 -6.25 22.13
N HIS A 76 -0.86 -7.10 22.82
CA HIS A 76 -1.39 -7.81 23.97
C HIS A 76 -1.86 -6.80 25.02
N ALA A 77 -3.01 -7.02 25.64
CA ALA A 77 -3.61 -6.05 26.55
C ALA A 77 -2.69 -5.63 27.70
N SER A 78 -1.89 -6.56 28.23
CA SER A 78 -0.90 -6.31 29.28
C SER A 78 0.30 -5.47 28.82
N LEU A 79 0.52 -5.32 27.50
CA LEU A 79 1.66 -4.65 26.88
C LEU A 79 1.22 -3.46 26.00
N ALA A 80 -0.02 -3.00 26.14
CA ALA A 80 -0.60 -1.98 25.25
C ALA A 80 0.11 -0.62 25.32
N SER A 81 0.81 -0.33 26.42
CA SER A 81 1.56 0.90 26.61
C SER A 81 2.97 0.88 26.03
N ASP A 82 3.46 -0.27 25.54
CA ASP A 82 4.81 -0.43 25.00
C ASP A 82 4.79 -0.43 23.46
N PRO A 83 5.25 0.65 22.78
CA PRO A 83 5.30 0.72 21.33
C PRO A 83 6.16 -0.38 20.67
N GLN A 84 7.16 -0.93 21.40
CA GLN A 84 7.99 -2.02 20.89
C GLN A 84 7.23 -3.33 20.77
N ARG A 85 6.10 -3.45 21.47
CA ARG A 85 5.23 -4.63 21.46
C ARG A 85 4.04 -4.50 20.52
N ALA A 86 3.96 -3.40 19.77
CA ALA A 86 2.93 -3.20 18.76
C ALA A 86 3.05 -4.26 17.64
N LEU A 87 1.90 -4.82 17.26
CA LEU A 87 1.79 -5.87 16.26
C LEU A 87 0.83 -5.42 15.14
N PRO A 88 1.11 -5.72 13.87
CA PRO A 88 0.17 -5.58 12.76
C PRO A 88 -0.94 -6.63 12.86
N MET A 89 -2.19 -6.21 12.99
CA MET A 89 -3.34 -7.13 13.11
C MET A 89 -3.43 -8.13 11.95
N ALA A 90 -3.09 -7.69 10.73
CA ALA A 90 -3.12 -8.50 9.52
C ALA A 90 -2.10 -9.65 9.48
N ARG A 91 -0.98 -9.53 10.20
CA ARG A 91 0.14 -10.51 10.19
C ARG A 91 0.32 -11.24 11.52
N THR A 92 -0.39 -10.81 12.56
CA THR A 92 -0.33 -11.42 13.90
C THR A 92 -1.15 -12.71 13.89
N PRO A 93 -0.55 -13.89 14.15
CA PRO A 93 -1.31 -15.13 14.29
C PRO A 93 -2.34 -15.02 15.42
N ALA A 94 -3.55 -15.54 15.20
CA ALA A 94 -4.51 -15.71 16.27
C ALA A 94 -4.01 -16.80 17.24
N GLN A 95 -4.05 -16.52 18.54
CA GLN A 95 -3.60 -17.45 19.59
C GLN A 95 -4.75 -17.76 20.54
N ASP A 96 -4.96 -19.03 20.86
CA ASP A 96 -6.01 -19.42 21.81
C ASP A 96 -5.76 -18.79 23.20
N GLY A 97 -6.81 -18.24 23.80
CA GLY A 97 -6.76 -17.55 25.08
C GLY A 97 -6.12 -16.15 25.07
N ALA A 98 -5.52 -15.71 23.96
CA ALA A 98 -4.87 -14.40 23.92
C ALA A 98 -5.87 -13.23 24.07
N GLU A 99 -5.37 -12.10 24.57
CA GLU A 99 -6.14 -10.87 24.70
C GLU A 99 -5.40 -9.73 24.02
N PHE A 100 -5.96 -9.31 22.89
CA PHE A 100 -5.47 -8.19 22.09
C PHE A 100 -6.34 -6.96 22.28
N VAL A 101 -5.70 -5.79 22.15
CA VAL A 101 -6.37 -4.50 22.06
C VAL A 101 -5.85 -3.73 20.85
N THR A 102 -6.71 -2.97 20.20
CA THR A 102 -6.29 -2.05 19.13
C THR A 102 -5.49 -0.88 19.70
N LEU A 103 -4.38 -0.55 19.06
CA LEU A 103 -3.56 0.60 19.38
C LEU A 103 -4.01 1.81 18.57
N ALA A 104 -4.06 2.97 19.23
CA ALA A 104 -4.45 4.28 18.70
C ALA A 104 -5.95 4.43 18.32
N GLY A 105 -6.46 5.63 18.55
CA GLY A 105 -7.85 6.02 18.34
C GLY A 105 -8.65 6.09 19.64
N LYS A 106 -9.27 7.24 19.91
CA LYS A 106 -10.35 7.32 20.90
C LYS A 106 -11.43 6.32 20.48
N HIS A 107 -11.81 5.40 21.35
CA HIS A 107 -13.01 4.61 21.14
C HIS A 107 -14.22 5.41 21.58
N ARG A 108 -15.34 5.31 20.87
CA ARG A 108 -16.62 5.78 21.42
C ARG A 108 -16.93 4.95 22.68
N GLY A 109 -17.36 5.61 23.77
CA GLY A 109 -17.61 4.99 25.07
C GLY A 109 -18.65 3.86 25.06
N GLY A 110 -18.75 3.11 26.17
CA GLY A 110 -19.52 1.85 26.26
C GLY A 110 -20.99 1.90 25.80
N LEU A 111 -21.65 3.06 25.92
CA LEU A 111 -23.03 3.27 25.44
C LEU A 111 -23.15 3.31 23.90
N ALA A 112 -22.11 3.71 23.16
CA ALA A 112 -22.12 3.72 21.69
C ALA A 112 -21.94 2.30 21.10
N ARG A 113 -21.25 1.40 21.82
CA ARG A 113 -21.12 -0.02 21.45
C ARG A 113 -22.46 -0.78 21.52
N LEU A 114 -23.47 -0.26 22.24
CA LEU A 114 -24.83 -0.82 22.27
C LEU A 114 -25.61 -0.63 20.96
N PHE A 115 -25.27 0.36 20.12
CA PHE A 115 -26.04 0.69 18.91
C PHE A 115 -25.49 0.09 17.61
N GLN A 116 -24.25 -0.41 17.61
CA GLN A 116 -23.70 -1.26 16.54
C GLN A 116 -23.01 -2.51 17.11
N PRO A 117 -23.73 -3.35 17.86
CA PRO A 117 -23.12 -4.50 18.50
C PRO A 117 -22.67 -5.51 17.44
N GLY A 118 -21.36 -5.72 17.33
CA GLY A 118 -20.81 -6.91 16.69
C GLY A 118 -20.17 -6.75 15.30
N ARG A 119 -20.11 -5.56 14.69
CA ARG A 119 -19.46 -5.40 13.36
C ARG A 119 -18.27 -4.45 13.30
N THR A 120 -18.11 -3.60 14.31
CA THR A 120 -17.10 -2.53 14.31
C THR A 120 -16.05 -2.69 15.41
N LEU A 121 -14.82 -2.25 15.15
CA LEU A 121 -13.80 -1.99 16.17
C LEU A 121 -14.05 -0.64 16.90
N GLY A 122 -14.91 0.21 16.33
CA GLY A 122 -15.39 1.43 16.98
C GLY A 122 -14.34 2.53 17.13
N MET A 123 -13.31 2.53 16.29
CA MET A 123 -12.26 3.55 16.27
C MET A 123 -12.79 4.89 15.75
N VAL A 124 -12.29 5.99 16.31
CA VAL A 124 -12.45 7.34 15.75
C VAL A 124 -11.21 7.66 14.93
N LEU A 125 -11.39 7.79 13.61
CA LEU A 125 -10.32 7.88 12.61
C LEU A 125 -10.06 9.33 12.15
N ASP A 126 -10.69 10.32 12.79
CA ASP A 126 -10.42 11.74 12.54
C ASP A 126 -9.09 12.22 13.18
N ASP A 127 -8.49 11.38 14.03
CA ASP A 127 -7.13 11.58 14.55
C ASP A 127 -6.12 11.16 13.47
N GLN A 128 -5.13 12.03 13.21
CA GLN A 128 -4.09 11.81 12.20
C GLN A 128 -3.22 10.58 12.50
N HIS A 129 -3.15 10.16 13.77
CA HIS A 129 -2.33 9.03 14.22
C HIS A 129 -3.14 7.74 14.42
N ALA A 130 -4.40 7.70 13.99
CA ALA A 130 -5.31 6.59 14.27
C ALA A 130 -4.87 5.24 13.66
N LEU A 131 -4.07 5.27 12.59
CA LEU A 131 -3.55 4.07 11.91
C LEU A 131 -2.02 4.03 11.86
N ASP A 132 -1.38 4.69 12.82
CA ASP A 132 0.07 4.67 12.95
C ASP A 132 0.60 3.24 13.08
N ARG A 133 1.86 3.09 12.67
CA ARG A 133 2.63 1.85 12.76
C ARG A 133 3.78 2.05 13.75
N PRO A 134 3.55 1.86 15.06
CA PRO A 134 4.51 2.28 16.10
C PRO A 134 5.89 1.68 15.93
N TRP A 135 5.97 0.44 15.42
CA TRP A 135 7.24 -0.25 15.15
C TRP A 135 8.15 0.47 14.13
N ARG A 136 7.66 1.43 13.35
CA ARG A 136 8.52 2.24 12.46
C ARG A 136 9.42 3.21 13.22
N ALA A 137 9.01 3.63 14.42
CA ALA A 137 9.77 4.52 15.28
C ALA A 137 10.64 3.79 16.31
N VAL A 138 10.60 2.46 16.34
CA VAL A 138 11.33 1.63 17.30
C VAL A 138 12.73 1.34 16.78
N GLY A 139 13.73 1.44 17.68
CA GLY A 139 15.11 1.05 17.39
C GLY A 139 15.22 -0.41 16.98
N ALA A 140 16.11 -0.70 16.03
CA ALA A 140 16.33 -2.07 15.58
C ALA A 140 17.35 -2.80 16.44
N SER A 141 17.13 -4.10 16.59
CA SER A 141 18.13 -5.03 17.10
C SER A 141 18.81 -5.77 15.94
N ASP A 142 19.92 -6.45 16.20
CA ASP A 142 20.60 -7.20 15.13
C ASP A 142 19.74 -8.36 14.61
N GLY A 143 19.58 -8.39 13.29
CA GLY A 143 19.00 -9.48 12.52
C GLY A 143 20.07 -10.36 11.86
N PRO A 144 19.65 -11.38 11.09
CA PRO A 144 20.57 -12.23 10.34
C PRO A 144 21.28 -11.43 9.23
N ASN A 145 22.44 -11.92 8.81
CA ASN A 145 23.19 -11.40 7.66
C ASN A 145 23.24 -12.44 6.53
N ALA A 146 23.42 -11.96 5.30
CA ALA A 146 23.56 -12.79 4.12
C ALA A 146 24.25 -12.02 2.99
N ASP A 147 24.68 -12.74 1.96
CA ASP A 147 25.23 -12.15 0.74
C ASP A 147 24.18 -11.45 -0.12
N LEU A 148 22.92 -11.86 0.03
CA LEU A 148 21.76 -11.37 -0.69
C LEU A 148 20.53 -11.33 0.21
N LEU A 149 19.81 -10.21 0.18
CA LEU A 149 18.44 -10.11 0.69
C LEU A 149 17.47 -10.03 -0.49
N VAL A 150 16.47 -10.91 -0.51
CA VAL A 150 15.31 -10.83 -1.40
C VAL A 150 14.09 -10.43 -0.59
N VAL A 151 13.44 -9.32 -0.98
CA VAL A 151 12.26 -8.78 -0.31
C VAL A 151 11.01 -9.13 -1.12
N GLY A 152 10.15 -9.96 -0.53
CA GLY A 152 8.94 -10.52 -1.14
C GLY A 152 9.16 -11.95 -1.66
N ALA A 153 8.30 -12.88 -1.28
CA ALA A 153 8.33 -14.29 -1.67
C ALA A 153 7.19 -14.68 -2.62
N GLY A 154 6.83 -13.77 -3.52
CA GLY A 154 6.12 -14.12 -4.75
C GLY A 154 6.99 -14.97 -5.68
N VAL A 155 6.43 -15.34 -6.83
CA VAL A 155 7.14 -16.17 -7.83
C VAL A 155 8.49 -15.56 -8.28
N ALA A 156 8.56 -14.23 -8.41
CA ALA A 156 9.80 -13.52 -8.75
C ALA A 156 10.86 -13.61 -7.64
N GLY A 157 10.45 -13.40 -6.39
CA GLY A 157 11.36 -13.43 -5.25
C GLY A 157 11.87 -14.84 -4.93
N MET A 158 11.02 -15.85 -5.01
CA MET A 158 11.46 -17.25 -4.88
C MET A 158 12.43 -17.64 -6.01
N ALA A 159 12.16 -17.23 -7.26
CA ALA A 159 13.06 -17.45 -8.37
C ALA A 159 14.42 -16.73 -8.18
N ALA A 160 14.40 -15.47 -7.71
CA ALA A 160 15.60 -14.72 -7.38
C ALA A 160 16.41 -15.39 -6.26
N ALA A 161 15.75 -15.85 -5.20
CA ALA A 161 16.42 -16.52 -4.09
C ALA A 161 17.09 -17.82 -4.54
N LEU A 162 16.41 -18.63 -5.37
CA LEU A 162 16.97 -19.85 -5.95
C LEU A 162 18.14 -19.56 -6.89
N ALA A 163 18.03 -18.55 -7.75
CA ALA A 163 19.11 -18.13 -8.64
C ALA A 163 20.33 -17.62 -7.85
N GLY A 164 20.12 -16.85 -6.78
CA GLY A 164 21.18 -16.41 -5.87
C GLY A 164 21.88 -17.57 -5.16
N ALA A 165 21.09 -18.52 -4.64
CA ALA A 165 21.63 -19.74 -4.02
C ALA A 165 22.46 -20.58 -5.01
N ARG A 166 21.97 -20.76 -6.26
CA ARG A 166 22.71 -21.44 -7.34
C ARG A 166 23.99 -20.70 -7.73
N ALA A 167 24.02 -19.38 -7.56
CA ALA A 167 25.21 -18.56 -7.75
C ALA A 167 26.19 -18.61 -6.57
N GLY A 168 25.92 -19.41 -5.54
CA GLY A 168 26.77 -19.60 -4.37
C GLY A 168 26.60 -18.55 -3.27
N LEU A 169 25.54 -17.73 -3.32
CA LEU A 169 25.26 -16.72 -2.30
C LEU A 169 24.49 -17.33 -1.13
N SER A 170 24.81 -16.90 0.09
CA SER A 170 23.86 -17.01 1.20
C SER A 170 22.70 -16.03 1.00
N VAL A 171 21.46 -16.49 1.17
CA VAL A 171 20.27 -15.70 0.83
C VAL A 171 19.32 -15.62 2.02
N ILE A 172 18.85 -14.41 2.32
CA ILE A 172 17.67 -14.20 3.16
C ILE A 172 16.49 -13.87 2.24
N LEU A 173 15.40 -14.62 2.35
CA LEU A 173 14.12 -14.34 1.68
C LEU A 173 13.11 -13.83 2.72
N ALA A 174 12.86 -12.52 2.75
CA ALA A 174 11.93 -11.89 3.68
C ALA A 174 10.54 -11.73 3.07
N GLU A 175 9.52 -12.30 3.70
CA GLU A 175 8.12 -12.24 3.26
C GLU A 175 7.26 -11.61 4.34
N ALA A 176 6.46 -10.59 3.98
CA ALA A 176 5.62 -9.88 4.94
C ALA A 176 4.50 -10.77 5.49
N ASN A 177 3.95 -11.67 4.67
CA ASN A 177 2.90 -12.59 5.04
C ASN A 177 3.45 -13.85 5.75
N PRO A 178 2.60 -14.59 6.48
CA PRO A 178 3.00 -15.88 7.04
C PRO A 178 3.27 -16.97 5.99
N HIS A 179 2.89 -16.74 4.72
CA HIS A 179 2.90 -17.73 3.65
C HIS A 179 3.63 -17.19 2.42
N LEU A 180 4.32 -18.08 1.70
CA LEU A 180 4.95 -17.78 0.41
C LEU A 180 3.94 -17.88 -0.76
N GLY A 181 4.36 -17.39 -1.92
CA GLY A 181 3.67 -17.59 -3.21
C GLY A 181 3.11 -16.33 -3.86
N GLY A 182 2.93 -15.25 -3.09
CA GLY A 182 2.32 -14.01 -3.57
C GLY A 182 0.93 -14.23 -4.18
N HIS A 183 0.60 -13.47 -5.22
CA HIS A 183 -0.75 -13.40 -5.79
C HIS A 183 -0.89 -13.94 -7.22
N SER A 184 0.11 -14.70 -7.72
CA SER A 184 0.08 -15.23 -9.10
C SER A 184 -1.20 -16.02 -9.42
N GLY A 185 -1.76 -16.70 -8.41
CA GLY A 185 -3.01 -17.45 -8.53
C GLY A 185 -4.23 -16.62 -8.95
N LEU A 186 -4.26 -15.29 -8.73
CA LEU A 186 -5.36 -14.45 -9.20
C LEU A 186 -5.34 -14.24 -10.72
N PHE A 187 -4.16 -14.23 -11.34
CA PHE A 187 -3.97 -13.89 -12.75
C PHE A 187 -4.15 -15.08 -13.70
N GLY A 188 -4.22 -16.30 -13.16
CA GLY A 188 -4.45 -17.53 -13.91
C GLY A 188 -3.24 -18.00 -14.72
N THR A 189 -3.50 -18.86 -15.71
CA THR A 189 -2.48 -19.57 -16.50
C THR A 189 -2.43 -19.03 -17.93
N LEU A 190 -1.24 -18.90 -18.53
CA LEU A 190 -1.09 -18.71 -19.98
C LEU A 190 -0.77 -20.03 -20.68
N ASP A 191 -1.00 -20.11 -21.99
CA ASP A 191 -0.74 -21.33 -22.76
C ASP A 191 0.72 -21.77 -22.63
N GLY A 192 0.92 -23.06 -22.31
CA GLY A 192 2.23 -23.66 -22.10
C GLY A 192 2.86 -23.42 -20.73
N GLU A 193 2.14 -22.81 -19.78
CA GLU A 193 2.57 -22.70 -18.38
C GLU A 193 1.86 -23.73 -17.47
N ASP A 194 2.55 -24.19 -16.41
CA ASP A 194 1.95 -24.96 -15.31
C ASP A 194 0.80 -24.15 -14.65
N SER A 195 -0.05 -24.72 -13.81
CA SER A 195 -0.97 -23.89 -13.00
C SER A 195 -0.22 -22.99 -12.00
N PRO A 196 -0.74 -21.82 -11.61
CA PRO A 196 -0.13 -20.95 -10.59
C PRO A 196 0.17 -21.72 -9.29
N GLU A 197 -0.73 -22.59 -8.89
CA GLU A 197 -0.63 -23.41 -7.69
C GLU A 197 0.56 -24.39 -7.78
N GLU A 198 0.69 -25.10 -8.90
CA GLU A 198 1.83 -26.01 -9.14
C GLU A 198 3.16 -25.25 -9.19
N SER A 199 3.20 -24.11 -9.89
CA SER A 199 4.42 -23.29 -9.98
C SER A 199 4.83 -22.75 -8.62
N VAL A 200 3.88 -22.29 -7.81
CA VAL A 200 4.15 -21.78 -6.45
C VAL A 200 4.60 -22.92 -5.54
N ALA A 201 3.92 -24.07 -5.58
CA ALA A 201 4.27 -25.22 -4.76
C ALA A 201 5.69 -25.72 -5.09
N ARG A 202 6.03 -25.81 -6.38
CA ARG A 202 7.38 -26.20 -6.83
C ARG A 202 8.44 -25.21 -6.36
N LEU A 203 8.26 -23.91 -6.58
CA LEU A 203 9.22 -22.89 -6.14
C LEU A 203 9.38 -22.89 -4.62
N ALA A 204 8.29 -23.01 -3.86
CA ALA A 204 8.34 -23.06 -2.41
C ALA A 204 9.07 -24.31 -1.90
N ALA A 205 8.85 -25.48 -2.53
CA ALA A 205 9.56 -26.71 -2.20
C ALA A 205 11.07 -26.61 -2.51
N GLU A 206 11.44 -26.07 -3.67
CA GLU A 206 12.84 -25.82 -4.04
C GLU A 206 13.51 -24.85 -3.05
N VAL A 207 12.82 -23.78 -2.65
CA VAL A 207 13.30 -22.81 -1.66
C VAL A 207 13.51 -23.49 -0.31
N GLY A 208 12.54 -24.26 0.17
CA GLY A 208 12.61 -24.97 1.45
C GLY A 208 13.67 -26.08 1.49
N ALA A 209 14.03 -26.65 0.34
CA ALA A 209 15.07 -27.67 0.22
C ALA A 209 16.49 -27.08 0.16
N SER A 210 16.64 -25.77 -0.06
CA SER A 210 17.95 -25.13 -0.24
C SER A 210 18.56 -24.71 1.10
N PRO A 211 19.71 -25.25 1.52
CA PRO A 211 20.37 -24.85 2.77
C PRO A 211 20.97 -23.44 2.71
N ALA A 212 21.13 -22.88 1.51
CA ALA A 212 21.65 -21.52 1.32
C ALA A 212 20.59 -20.43 1.52
N ILE A 213 19.30 -20.80 1.58
CA ILE A 213 18.19 -19.86 1.67
C ILE A 213 17.58 -19.91 3.08
N THR A 214 17.69 -18.80 3.82
CA THR A 214 16.97 -18.58 5.06
C THR A 214 15.68 -17.82 4.77
N VAL A 215 14.53 -18.49 4.93
CA VAL A 215 13.22 -17.86 4.77
C VAL A 215 12.78 -17.20 6.08
N LEU A 216 12.43 -15.91 6.02
CA LEU A 216 11.86 -15.14 7.11
C LEU A 216 10.41 -14.79 6.79
N PRO A 217 9.44 -15.68 7.04
CA PRO A 217 8.02 -15.34 6.92
C PRO A 217 7.63 -14.31 7.98
N SER A 218 6.47 -13.69 7.81
CA SER A 218 5.97 -12.65 8.72
C SER A 218 6.99 -11.54 9.02
N THR A 219 7.81 -11.16 8.03
CA THR A 219 8.89 -10.17 8.12
C THR A 219 8.70 -9.11 7.03
N GLN A 220 8.25 -7.92 7.41
CA GLN A 220 8.03 -6.80 6.49
C GLN A 220 9.21 -5.83 6.57
N VAL A 221 9.97 -5.76 5.48
CA VAL A 221 10.94 -4.67 5.27
C VAL A 221 10.16 -3.38 5.06
N PHE A 222 10.50 -2.33 5.81
CA PHE A 222 9.82 -1.03 5.72
C PHE A 222 10.78 0.14 5.49
N SER A 223 12.09 -0.10 5.61
CA SER A 223 13.13 0.87 5.29
C SER A 223 14.39 0.14 4.85
N LEU A 224 15.18 0.72 3.94
CA LEU A 224 16.44 0.16 3.51
C LEU A 224 17.37 1.20 2.89
N ARG A 225 18.65 0.84 2.83
CA ARG A 225 19.71 1.48 2.06
C ARG A 225 20.67 0.41 1.56
N THR A 226 21.62 0.77 0.71
CA THR A 226 22.68 -0.16 0.28
C THR A 226 23.37 -0.79 1.50
N GLY A 227 23.36 -2.13 1.57
CA GLY A 227 23.99 -2.89 2.65
C GLY A 227 23.11 -3.22 3.85
N LEU A 228 21.95 -2.56 4.02
CA LEU A 228 21.13 -2.68 5.23
C LEU A 228 19.64 -2.51 4.94
N ALA A 229 18.83 -3.45 5.42
CA ALA A 229 17.38 -3.32 5.44
C ALA A 229 16.84 -3.46 6.87
N ARG A 230 15.88 -2.60 7.22
CA ARG A 230 15.16 -2.66 8.49
C ARG A 230 13.80 -3.30 8.28
N ALA A 231 13.51 -4.29 9.11
CA ALA A 231 12.28 -5.08 9.02
C ALA A 231 11.57 -5.18 10.37
N HIS A 232 10.23 -5.22 10.33
CA HIS A 232 9.41 -5.63 11.44
C HIS A 232 9.03 -7.10 11.28
N ARG A 233 9.48 -7.95 12.20
CA ARG A 233 9.26 -9.40 12.21
C ARG A 233 8.28 -9.79 13.31
N ILE A 234 7.36 -10.69 12.99
CA ILE A 234 6.46 -11.31 13.95
C ILE A 234 6.95 -12.73 14.20
N GLU A 235 7.13 -13.07 15.46
CA GLU A 235 7.62 -14.38 15.89
C GLU A 235 6.87 -14.86 17.14
N THR A 236 6.77 -16.18 17.29
CA THR A 236 6.22 -16.80 18.49
C THR A 236 7.36 -17.32 19.34
N GLN A 237 7.59 -16.72 20.50
CA GLN A 237 8.62 -17.15 21.45
C GLN A 237 7.96 -17.56 22.77
N SER A 238 8.33 -18.73 23.30
CA SER A 238 7.78 -19.27 24.56
C SER A 238 6.24 -19.28 24.62
N GLY A 239 5.59 -19.49 23.48
CA GLY A 239 4.13 -19.53 23.35
C GLY A 239 3.45 -18.17 23.15
N ALA A 240 4.15 -17.05 23.23
CA ALA A 240 3.60 -15.71 23.01
C ALA A 240 4.05 -15.13 21.66
N VAL A 241 3.12 -14.53 20.91
CA VAL A 241 3.46 -13.76 19.71
C VAL A 241 4.02 -12.40 20.11
N GLN A 242 5.15 -12.03 19.52
CA GLN A 242 5.80 -10.74 19.71
C GLN A 242 6.29 -10.14 18.39
N GLY A 243 6.37 -8.81 18.37
CA GLY A 243 6.94 -8.02 17.28
C GLY A 243 8.39 -7.67 17.63
N ARG A 244 9.26 -7.69 16.63
CA ARG A 244 10.66 -7.30 16.77
C ARG A 244 11.10 -6.51 15.56
N VAL A 245 11.72 -5.37 15.78
CA VAL A 245 12.40 -4.62 14.72
C VAL A 245 13.84 -5.12 14.63
N ILE A 246 14.23 -5.54 13.43
CA ILE A 246 15.55 -6.11 13.14
C ILE A 246 16.22 -5.40 11.97
N ASP A 247 17.54 -5.30 12.04
CA ASP A 247 18.40 -4.83 10.96
C ASP A 247 19.06 -6.04 10.28
N ILE A 248 18.75 -6.23 9.00
CA ILE A 248 19.26 -7.30 8.13
C ILE A 248 20.39 -6.71 7.28
N ARG A 249 21.61 -7.24 7.44
CA ARG A 249 22.79 -6.80 6.70
C ARG A 249 22.98 -7.67 5.46
N ALA A 250 22.91 -7.05 4.29
CA ALA A 250 23.16 -7.73 3.02
C ALA A 250 23.72 -6.75 1.98
N PRO A 251 24.88 -7.04 1.36
CA PRO A 251 25.50 -6.14 0.40
C PRO A 251 24.67 -5.98 -0.88
N ARG A 252 23.84 -6.97 -1.21
CA ARG A 252 22.96 -6.99 -2.38
C ARG A 252 21.50 -7.16 -1.95
N ILE A 253 20.59 -6.41 -2.56
CA ILE A 253 19.16 -6.44 -2.26
C ILE A 253 18.35 -6.56 -3.56
N ILE A 254 17.42 -7.51 -3.62
CA ILE A 254 16.40 -7.58 -4.66
C ILE A 254 15.05 -7.20 -4.07
N LEU A 255 14.37 -6.26 -4.70
CA LEU A 255 13.01 -5.86 -4.38
C LEU A 255 12.03 -6.58 -5.32
N ALA A 256 11.42 -7.64 -4.81
CA ALA A 256 10.37 -8.41 -5.46
C ALA A 256 9.01 -8.16 -4.78
N THR A 257 8.75 -6.89 -4.45
CA THR A 257 7.60 -6.40 -3.65
C THR A 257 6.25 -6.50 -4.37
N GLY A 258 6.26 -6.75 -5.68
CA GLY A 258 5.06 -6.91 -6.47
C GLY A 258 4.40 -5.58 -6.87
N SER A 259 3.06 -5.59 -6.97
CA SER A 259 2.26 -4.42 -7.34
C SER A 259 1.08 -4.27 -6.40
N LEU A 260 0.72 -3.02 -6.12
CA LEU A 260 -0.44 -2.65 -5.33
C LEU A 260 -1.65 -2.45 -6.24
N GLU A 261 -2.81 -2.95 -5.79
CA GLU A 261 -4.09 -2.65 -6.43
C GLU A 261 -4.51 -1.20 -6.14
N ARG A 262 -4.91 -0.48 -7.18
CA ARG A 262 -5.38 0.90 -7.12
C ARG A 262 -6.87 0.94 -6.79
N LEU A 263 -7.28 1.95 -6.02
CA LEU A 263 -8.68 2.16 -5.66
C LEU A 263 -9.37 3.07 -6.68
N PRO A 264 -10.50 2.68 -7.30
CA PRO A 264 -11.35 3.60 -8.04
C PRO A 264 -11.87 4.72 -7.12
N VAL A 265 -11.85 5.96 -7.58
CA VAL A 265 -12.16 7.15 -6.76
C VAL A 265 -13.60 7.59 -6.99
N PHE A 266 -14.46 7.24 -6.04
CA PHE A 266 -15.88 7.63 -6.00
C PHE A 266 -16.37 7.78 -4.56
N PRO A 267 -17.41 8.59 -4.30
CA PRO A 267 -18.03 8.71 -2.98
C PRO A 267 -18.43 7.36 -2.37
N GLY A 268 -17.90 7.05 -1.19
CA GLY A 268 -18.16 5.79 -0.48
C GLY A 268 -17.27 4.61 -0.89
N ASN A 269 -16.18 4.84 -1.62
CA ASN A 269 -15.22 3.80 -2.05
C ASN A 269 -14.45 3.09 -0.91
N ARG A 270 -14.73 3.44 0.35
CA ARG A 270 -14.15 2.83 1.57
C ARG A 270 -15.19 2.37 2.59
N LEU A 271 -16.47 2.34 2.22
CA LEU A 271 -17.53 1.83 3.10
C LEU A 271 -17.31 0.34 3.45
N PRO A 272 -17.77 -0.13 4.64
CA PRO A 272 -17.83 -1.56 4.93
C PRO A 272 -18.56 -2.32 3.82
N GLY A 273 -17.92 -3.38 3.30
CA GLY A 273 -18.40 -4.16 2.17
C GLY A 273 -17.72 -3.81 0.82
N VAL A 274 -17.09 -2.64 0.71
CA VAL A 274 -16.21 -2.31 -0.43
C VAL A 274 -14.84 -2.94 -0.16
N VAL A 275 -14.38 -3.79 -1.07
CA VAL A 275 -13.15 -4.57 -0.89
C VAL A 275 -12.35 -4.64 -2.19
N ALA A 276 -11.04 -4.54 -2.07
CA ALA A 276 -10.09 -4.76 -3.17
C ALA A 276 -10.23 -6.19 -3.72
N THR A 277 -10.07 -6.39 -5.03
CA THR A 277 -10.12 -7.72 -5.66
C THR A 277 -8.98 -8.59 -5.13
N LEU A 278 -7.79 -8.02 -4.96
CA LEU A 278 -6.65 -8.75 -4.42
C LEU A 278 -6.89 -9.21 -2.98
N ASP A 279 -7.40 -8.31 -2.13
CA ASP A 279 -7.75 -8.59 -0.73
C ASP A 279 -8.82 -9.67 -0.63
N ALA A 280 -9.87 -9.59 -1.46
CA ALA A 280 -10.95 -10.58 -1.48
C ALA A 280 -10.44 -11.96 -1.91
N TYR A 281 -9.58 -12.02 -2.93
CA TYR A 281 -8.94 -13.25 -3.37
C TYR A 281 -8.08 -13.87 -2.27
N GLU A 282 -7.24 -13.06 -1.61
CA GLU A 282 -6.36 -13.52 -0.54
C GLU A 282 -7.15 -14.03 0.67
N LEU A 283 -8.14 -13.27 1.13
CA LEU A 283 -9.02 -13.66 2.23
C LEU A 283 -9.76 -14.97 1.96
N ALA A 284 -10.30 -15.14 0.74
CA ALA A 284 -11.01 -16.36 0.37
C ALA A 284 -10.06 -17.56 0.25
N THR A 285 -8.96 -17.44 -0.50
CA THR A 285 -8.08 -18.59 -0.77
C THR A 285 -7.25 -19.01 0.43
N ARG A 286 -6.76 -18.06 1.24
CA ARG A 286 -5.94 -18.36 2.41
C ARG A 286 -6.78 -18.69 3.63
N TYR A 287 -7.82 -17.90 3.91
CA TYR A 287 -8.53 -17.98 5.19
C TYR A 287 -9.98 -18.46 5.06
N GLY A 288 -10.49 -18.64 3.84
CA GLY A 288 -11.88 -18.99 3.59
C GLY A 288 -12.82 -17.89 4.04
N VAL A 289 -12.42 -16.62 3.94
CA VAL A 289 -13.20 -15.47 4.43
C VAL A 289 -13.84 -14.73 3.26
N TRP A 290 -15.17 -14.68 3.27
CA TRP A 290 -15.99 -13.88 2.35
C TRP A 290 -17.27 -13.44 3.07
N ALA A 291 -17.55 -12.14 3.08
CA ALA A 291 -18.75 -11.63 3.74
C ALA A 291 -19.94 -11.56 2.77
N GLY A 292 -21.08 -12.10 3.18
CA GLY A 292 -22.31 -12.13 2.36
C GLY A 292 -22.33 -13.20 1.28
N GLN A 293 -23.42 -13.25 0.52
CA GLN A 293 -23.70 -14.19 -0.56
C GLN A 293 -23.89 -13.48 -1.92
N SER A 294 -23.72 -12.17 -1.97
CA SER A 294 -23.89 -11.36 -3.18
C SER A 294 -22.77 -10.33 -3.35
N ALA A 295 -22.33 -10.13 -4.59
CA ALA A 295 -21.31 -9.14 -4.93
C ALA A 295 -21.61 -8.41 -6.25
N LEU A 296 -21.22 -7.15 -6.28
CA LEU A 296 -21.00 -6.37 -7.50
C LEU A 296 -19.50 -6.24 -7.74
N VAL A 297 -19.10 -5.96 -8.97
CA VAL A 297 -17.70 -5.74 -9.34
C VAL A 297 -17.58 -4.42 -10.07
N ALA A 298 -16.62 -3.58 -9.69
CA ALA A 298 -16.24 -2.37 -10.42
C ALA A 298 -14.74 -2.45 -10.74
N THR A 299 -14.40 -2.48 -12.02
CA THR A 299 -13.05 -2.80 -12.45
C THR A 299 -12.58 -2.00 -13.65
N SER A 300 -11.27 -1.87 -13.78
CA SER A 300 -10.58 -1.50 -15.02
C SER A 300 -9.63 -2.61 -15.51
N SER A 301 -9.77 -3.85 -15.00
CA SER A 301 -8.76 -4.89 -15.13
C SER A 301 -9.36 -6.30 -15.28
N SER A 302 -8.81 -7.11 -16.19
CA SER A 302 -9.32 -8.45 -16.50
C SER A 302 -9.31 -9.45 -15.33
N PRO A 303 -8.31 -9.47 -14.42
CA PRO A 303 -8.32 -10.32 -13.22
C PRO A 303 -9.56 -10.22 -12.32
N ALA A 304 -10.26 -9.08 -12.30
CA ALA A 304 -11.49 -8.95 -11.52
C ALA A 304 -12.63 -9.83 -12.05
N TYR A 305 -12.70 -10.05 -13.37
CA TYR A 305 -13.62 -11.02 -13.97
C TYR A 305 -13.29 -12.44 -13.56
N ARG A 306 -12.00 -12.77 -13.47
CA ARG A 306 -11.58 -14.08 -12.97
C ARG A 306 -12.01 -14.27 -11.52
N LEU A 307 -11.80 -13.29 -10.64
CA LEU A 307 -12.30 -13.39 -9.27
C LEU A 307 -13.82 -13.55 -9.22
N ALA A 308 -14.57 -12.83 -10.07
CA ALA A 308 -16.03 -12.96 -10.15
C ALA A 308 -16.44 -14.41 -10.47
N MET A 309 -15.79 -15.05 -11.45
CA MET A 309 -16.05 -16.46 -11.79
C MET A 309 -15.70 -17.41 -10.65
N LEU A 310 -14.54 -17.24 -9.99
CA LEU A 310 -14.16 -18.04 -8.83
C LEU A 310 -15.17 -17.89 -7.68
N ALA A 311 -15.64 -16.67 -7.43
CA ALA A 311 -16.66 -16.38 -6.43
C ALA A 311 -18.02 -17.02 -6.81
N SER A 312 -18.42 -16.95 -8.08
CA SER A 312 -19.62 -17.61 -8.59
C SER A 312 -19.56 -19.13 -8.44
N ASP A 313 -18.41 -19.75 -8.74
CA ASP A 313 -18.19 -21.18 -8.50
C ASP A 313 -18.37 -21.49 -7.00
N ALA A 314 -17.93 -20.60 -6.12
CA ALA A 314 -18.10 -20.71 -4.67
C ALA A 314 -19.51 -20.38 -4.16
N GLY A 315 -20.48 -20.18 -5.05
CA GLY A 315 -21.89 -19.94 -4.71
C GLY A 315 -22.24 -18.49 -4.38
N ILE A 316 -21.35 -17.53 -4.68
CA ILE A 316 -21.61 -16.10 -4.47
C ILE A 316 -22.31 -15.55 -5.72
N ALA A 317 -23.48 -14.93 -5.53
CA ALA A 317 -24.22 -14.30 -6.61
C ALA A 317 -23.52 -13.03 -7.12
N ILE A 318 -23.00 -13.08 -8.34
CA ILE A 318 -22.44 -11.90 -9.01
C ILE A 318 -23.55 -11.16 -9.75
N GLY A 319 -23.97 -10.02 -9.18
CA GLY A 319 -25.13 -9.29 -9.72
C GLY A 319 -24.82 -8.53 -11.00
N ARG A 320 -23.67 -7.85 -11.07
CA ARG A 320 -23.23 -7.05 -12.22
C ARG A 320 -21.75 -6.73 -12.13
N ILE A 321 -21.10 -6.65 -13.29
CA ILE A 321 -19.73 -6.17 -13.44
C ILE A 321 -19.75 -4.84 -14.19
N PHE A 322 -19.27 -3.79 -13.56
CA PHE A 322 -19.03 -2.47 -14.15
C PHE A 322 -17.56 -2.40 -14.58
N ASP A 323 -17.31 -2.33 -15.88
CA ASP A 323 -15.97 -2.16 -16.41
C ASP A 323 -15.82 -0.74 -16.95
N SER A 324 -14.82 -0.01 -16.45
CA SER A 324 -14.56 1.37 -16.88
C SER A 324 -14.01 1.45 -18.31
N ARG A 325 -13.50 0.34 -18.85
CA ARG A 325 -12.96 0.29 -20.20
C ARG A 325 -14.07 0.34 -21.25
N PRO A 326 -13.86 1.03 -22.38
CA PRO A 326 -14.79 1.00 -23.50
C PRO A 326 -14.65 -0.31 -24.27
N GLY A 327 -15.72 -1.11 -24.35
CA GLY A 327 -15.76 -2.35 -25.12
C GLY A 327 -14.64 -3.36 -24.79
N PRO A 328 -14.41 -3.72 -23.52
CA PRO A 328 -13.33 -4.61 -23.13
C PRO A 328 -13.56 -6.03 -23.66
N ALA A 329 -12.46 -6.67 -24.05
CA ALA A 329 -12.40 -8.05 -24.49
C ALA A 329 -11.31 -8.77 -23.70
N SER A 330 -11.60 -9.99 -23.24
CA SER A 330 -10.60 -10.91 -22.70
C SER A 330 -11.23 -12.29 -22.62
N ARG A 331 -10.41 -13.34 -22.52
CA ARG A 331 -10.93 -14.68 -22.25
C ARG A 331 -11.80 -14.74 -21.00
N PHE A 332 -11.44 -13.99 -19.94
CA PHE A 332 -12.23 -13.96 -18.70
C PHE A 332 -13.59 -13.28 -18.91
N ILE A 333 -13.64 -12.26 -19.76
CA ILE A 333 -14.89 -11.60 -20.15
C ILE A 333 -15.79 -12.56 -20.91
N GLU A 334 -15.25 -13.27 -21.92
CA GLU A 334 -16.03 -14.25 -22.68
C GLU A 334 -16.54 -15.40 -21.82
N PHE A 335 -15.69 -15.95 -20.94
CA PHE A 335 -16.12 -16.98 -19.99
C PHE A 335 -17.17 -16.46 -19.01
N SER A 336 -17.05 -15.24 -18.51
CA SER A 336 -18.05 -14.68 -17.58
C SER A 336 -19.44 -14.52 -18.23
N ARG A 337 -19.53 -14.32 -19.55
CA ARG A 337 -20.81 -14.33 -20.28
C ARG A 337 -21.45 -15.71 -20.28
N ALA A 338 -20.64 -16.76 -20.43
CA ALA A 338 -21.11 -18.14 -20.33
C ALA A 338 -21.62 -18.49 -18.93
N TYR A 339 -21.08 -17.84 -17.88
CA TYR A 339 -21.59 -17.89 -16.51
C TYR A 339 -22.90 -17.10 -16.30
N GLY A 340 -23.39 -16.39 -17.32
CA GLY A 340 -24.59 -15.54 -17.21
C GLY A 340 -24.35 -14.22 -16.48
N MET A 341 -23.09 -13.80 -16.29
CA MET A 341 -22.78 -12.54 -15.61
C MET A 341 -23.12 -11.35 -16.48
N VAL A 342 -23.91 -10.42 -15.93
CA VAL A 342 -24.30 -9.21 -16.63
C VAL A 342 -23.18 -8.17 -16.54
N GLN A 343 -22.81 -7.62 -17.69
CA GLN A 343 -21.72 -6.66 -17.81
C GLN A 343 -22.25 -5.29 -18.24
N SER A 344 -21.67 -4.24 -17.68
CA SER A 344 -21.86 -2.85 -18.10
C SER A 344 -20.49 -2.28 -18.43
N THR A 345 -20.21 -2.10 -19.71
CA THR A 345 -18.95 -1.52 -20.21
C THR A 345 -19.03 0.00 -20.22
N ASP A 346 -17.89 0.69 -20.13
CA ASP A 346 -17.83 2.15 -19.96
C ASP A 346 -18.78 2.61 -18.83
N ALA A 347 -18.69 1.90 -17.71
CA ALA A 347 -19.53 2.12 -16.54
C ALA A 347 -18.67 2.11 -15.28
N VAL A 348 -18.88 3.12 -14.45
CA VAL A 348 -18.21 3.28 -13.16
C VAL A 348 -19.25 3.54 -12.06
N PRO A 349 -19.01 3.08 -10.82
CA PRO A 349 -19.78 3.52 -9.66
C PRO A 349 -19.68 5.04 -9.51
N GLU A 350 -20.80 5.74 -9.42
CA GLU A 350 -20.83 7.17 -9.08
C GLU A 350 -20.81 7.40 -7.58
N ARG A 351 -21.47 6.52 -6.83
CA ARG A 351 -21.45 6.53 -5.37
C ARG A 351 -21.89 5.18 -4.84
N ALA A 352 -21.36 4.80 -3.68
CA ALA A 352 -21.88 3.71 -2.88
C ALA A 352 -22.45 4.26 -1.57
N VAL A 353 -23.57 3.69 -1.13
CA VAL A 353 -24.19 4.00 0.16
C VAL A 353 -24.57 2.72 0.90
N LEU A 354 -24.59 2.76 2.23
CA LEU A 354 -25.12 1.67 3.04
C LEU A 354 -26.64 1.70 2.98
N ALA A 355 -27.25 0.73 2.28
CA ALA A 355 -28.67 0.69 1.98
C ALA A 355 -29.52 0.17 3.15
N ARG A 356 -28.95 -0.72 4.00
CA ARG A 356 -29.67 -1.37 5.11
C ARG A 356 -28.78 -1.52 6.34
N ALA A 357 -29.40 -1.48 7.52
CA ALA A 357 -28.79 -1.95 8.76
C ALA A 357 -28.49 -3.46 8.61
N GLY A 358 -27.23 -3.79 8.33
CA GLY A 358 -26.85 -5.11 7.83
C GLY A 358 -25.77 -5.08 6.74
N GLY A 359 -25.34 -3.90 6.30
CA GLY A 359 -24.14 -3.74 5.47
C GLY A 359 -24.33 -4.02 3.98
N THR A 360 -25.57 -4.19 3.51
CA THR A 360 -25.86 -4.17 2.08
C THR A 360 -25.54 -2.79 1.51
N LEU A 361 -24.77 -2.76 0.42
CA LEU A 361 -24.44 -1.59 -0.36
C LEU A 361 -25.47 -1.36 -1.45
N ALA A 362 -25.82 -0.10 -1.70
CA ALA A 362 -26.47 0.36 -2.92
C ALA A 362 -25.45 1.17 -3.73
N VAL A 363 -25.23 0.76 -4.98
CA VAL A 363 -24.28 1.35 -5.91
C VAL A 363 -25.04 2.06 -7.01
N HIS A 364 -24.86 3.38 -7.09
CA HIS A 364 -25.45 4.21 -8.14
C HIS A 364 -24.48 4.34 -9.32
N THR A 365 -25.03 4.43 -10.53
CA THR A 365 -24.26 4.60 -11.77
C THR A 365 -24.99 5.57 -12.69
N ARG A 366 -24.26 6.29 -13.56
CA ARG A 366 -24.83 7.26 -14.51
C ARG A 366 -25.94 6.70 -15.39
N ARG A 367 -25.76 5.46 -15.82
CA ARG A 367 -26.58 4.83 -16.87
C ARG A 367 -27.84 4.13 -16.33
N SER A 368 -28.02 4.09 -15.01
CA SER A 368 -29.14 3.38 -14.37
C SER A 368 -29.83 4.29 -13.36
N GLU A 369 -31.14 4.51 -13.53
CA GLU A 369 -31.96 5.26 -12.57
C GLU A 369 -32.08 4.52 -11.23
N THR A 370 -32.06 3.19 -11.25
CA THR A 370 -32.15 2.36 -10.04
C THR A 370 -30.77 1.91 -9.56
N PRO A 371 -30.45 2.01 -8.25
CA PRO A 371 -29.19 1.52 -7.72
C PRO A 371 -29.13 -0.02 -7.74
N HIS A 372 -27.92 -0.54 -7.96
CA HIS A 372 -27.64 -1.97 -7.85
C HIS A 372 -27.28 -2.29 -6.39
N SER A 373 -27.90 -3.32 -5.81
CA SER A 373 -27.67 -3.70 -4.41
C SER A 373 -26.93 -5.03 -4.28
N ALA A 374 -25.94 -5.09 -3.39
CA ALA A 374 -25.25 -6.31 -3.00
C ALA A 374 -24.61 -6.16 -1.62
N GLU A 375 -24.20 -7.25 -0.99
CA GLU A 375 -23.49 -7.22 0.29
C GLU A 375 -22.01 -6.84 0.14
N ARG A 376 -21.46 -6.98 -1.08
CA ARG A 376 -20.08 -6.60 -1.40
C ARG A 376 -20.01 -5.81 -2.69
N LEU A 377 -19.04 -4.90 -2.74
CA LEU A 377 -18.56 -4.29 -3.97
C LEU A 377 -17.07 -4.60 -4.08
N LEU A 378 -16.71 -5.47 -5.02
CA LEU A 378 -15.31 -5.72 -5.37
C LEU A 378 -14.84 -4.55 -6.23
N VAL A 379 -13.71 -3.94 -5.88
CA VAL A 379 -13.13 -2.83 -6.64
C VAL A 379 -11.73 -3.19 -7.12
N CYS A 380 -11.41 -2.82 -8.36
CA CYS A 380 -10.08 -3.01 -8.96
C CYS A 380 -9.79 -1.88 -9.94
N GLY A 381 -9.00 -0.89 -9.53
CA GLY A 381 -8.57 0.23 -10.38
C GLY A 381 -7.32 -0.04 -11.20
N GLY A 382 -6.89 -1.30 -11.33
CA GLY A 382 -5.62 -1.66 -11.96
C GLY A 382 -4.45 -1.64 -10.97
N TRP A 383 -3.22 -1.57 -11.50
CA TRP A 383 -2.01 -1.97 -10.76
C TRP A 383 -0.92 -0.89 -10.77
N GLN A 384 -0.37 -0.60 -9.59
CA GLN A 384 0.79 0.26 -9.40
C GLN A 384 1.96 -0.60 -8.88
N PRO A 385 3.08 -0.76 -9.62
CA PRO A 385 4.31 -1.34 -9.07
C PRO A 385 4.62 -0.79 -7.68
N ASP A 386 4.90 -1.66 -6.72
CA ASP A 386 5.22 -1.23 -5.35
C ASP A 386 6.66 -0.71 -5.29
N LEU A 387 6.81 0.56 -5.63
CA LEU A 387 8.08 1.28 -5.62
C LEU A 387 8.40 1.90 -4.26
N THR A 388 7.64 1.60 -3.20
CA THR A 388 7.81 2.24 -1.89
C THR A 388 9.25 2.09 -1.38
N LEU A 389 9.77 0.85 -1.34
CA LEU A 389 11.13 0.58 -0.89
C LEU A 389 12.20 1.06 -1.89
N TRP A 390 11.85 1.14 -3.18
CA TRP A 390 12.73 1.72 -4.20
C TRP A 390 12.93 3.22 -3.98
N HIS A 391 11.86 3.96 -3.72
CA HIS A 391 11.94 5.39 -3.37
C HIS A 391 12.66 5.63 -2.04
N VAL A 392 12.40 4.79 -1.03
CA VAL A 392 13.13 4.85 0.25
C VAL A 392 14.64 4.64 0.06
N ALA A 393 15.03 3.80 -0.90
CA ALA A 393 16.43 3.58 -1.26
C ALA A 393 17.08 4.76 -2.02
N GLY A 394 16.30 5.76 -2.44
CA GLY A 394 16.72 6.87 -3.29
C GLY A 394 16.56 6.59 -4.79
N GLY A 395 15.82 5.55 -5.17
CA GLY A 395 15.53 5.23 -6.56
C GLY A 395 14.56 6.21 -7.21
N ALA A 396 14.77 6.51 -8.50
CA ALA A 396 13.94 7.42 -9.26
C ALA A 396 12.76 6.72 -9.95
N SER A 397 11.71 7.46 -10.30
CA SER A 397 10.58 6.93 -11.08
C SER A 397 10.02 7.99 -12.00
N HIS A 398 9.21 7.59 -12.98
CA HIS A 398 8.46 8.47 -13.86
C HIS A 398 7.05 7.93 -14.08
N TRP A 399 6.12 8.80 -14.53
CA TRP A 399 4.80 8.36 -14.95
C TRP A 399 4.85 7.81 -16.38
N HIS A 400 4.42 6.56 -16.58
CA HIS A 400 4.31 5.95 -17.89
C HIS A 400 2.88 6.12 -18.42
N GLN A 401 2.68 7.05 -19.36
CA GLN A 401 1.36 7.41 -19.88
C GLN A 401 0.59 6.22 -20.47
N GLY A 402 1.25 5.36 -21.26
CA GLY A 402 0.60 4.22 -21.91
C GLY A 402 0.14 3.12 -20.94
N HIS A 403 0.65 3.11 -19.71
CA HIS A 403 0.28 2.13 -18.68
C HIS A 403 -0.44 2.78 -17.48
N ALA A 404 -0.59 4.12 -17.48
CA ALA A 404 -1.20 4.93 -16.45
C ALA A 404 -0.74 4.59 -15.00
N ARG A 405 0.59 4.59 -14.79
CA ARG A 405 1.22 4.28 -13.49
C ARG A 405 2.63 4.83 -13.38
N LEU A 406 3.18 4.84 -12.17
CA LEU A 406 4.60 5.07 -11.94
C LEU A 406 5.44 3.83 -12.25
N GLU A 407 6.55 4.03 -12.95
CA GLU A 407 7.56 3.01 -13.25
C GLU A 407 8.94 3.50 -12.81
N ALA A 408 9.77 2.57 -12.33
CA ALA A 408 11.12 2.88 -11.87
C ALA A 408 12.01 3.36 -13.02
N LEU A 409 12.98 4.21 -12.70
CA LEU A 409 13.95 4.77 -13.64
C LEU A 409 15.36 4.63 -13.09
N GLY A 410 16.30 4.28 -13.97
CA GLY A 410 17.71 4.15 -13.64
C GLY A 410 18.03 2.86 -12.87
N THR A 411 19.16 2.87 -12.19
CA THR A 411 19.71 1.74 -11.44
C THR A 411 20.23 2.24 -10.09
N LEU A 412 20.29 1.35 -9.11
CA LEU A 412 21.00 1.56 -7.86
C LEU A 412 22.10 0.50 -7.76
N ASP A 413 23.27 0.86 -7.21
CA ASP A 413 24.49 0.04 -7.27
C ASP A 413 24.31 -1.42 -6.80
N ALA A 414 23.51 -1.63 -5.75
CA ALA A 414 23.31 -2.96 -5.17
C ALA A 414 21.84 -3.27 -4.83
N ILE A 415 20.92 -2.54 -5.45
CA ILE A 415 19.47 -2.69 -5.23
C ILE A 415 18.80 -2.80 -6.59
N VAL A 416 18.17 -3.94 -6.87
CA VAL A 416 17.53 -4.22 -8.17
C VAL A 416 16.07 -4.63 -7.96
N LEU A 417 15.19 -4.23 -8.87
CA LEU A 417 13.78 -4.63 -8.88
C LEU A 417 13.60 -5.97 -9.62
N ALA A 418 12.65 -6.79 -9.19
CA ALA A 418 12.23 -7.99 -9.90
C ALA A 418 10.70 -8.17 -9.85
N GLY A 419 10.16 -8.97 -10.77
CA GLY A 419 8.72 -9.25 -10.84
C GLY A 419 7.91 -8.05 -11.30
N SER A 420 6.67 -7.97 -10.83
CA SER A 420 5.76 -6.88 -11.20
C SER A 420 6.16 -5.53 -10.58
N ALA A 421 7.02 -5.51 -9.56
CA ALA A 421 7.68 -4.28 -9.10
C ALA A 421 8.64 -3.70 -10.16
N ALA A 422 9.26 -4.56 -10.98
CA ALA A 422 10.10 -4.19 -12.11
C ALA A 422 9.29 -3.96 -13.42
N GLY A 423 7.96 -4.07 -13.37
CA GLY A 423 7.10 -3.87 -14.53
C GLY A 423 6.87 -5.12 -15.40
N TYR A 424 7.14 -6.33 -14.90
CA TYR A 424 6.77 -7.57 -15.60
C TYR A 424 5.39 -8.08 -15.16
N PHE A 425 4.52 -8.46 -16.10
CA PHE A 425 3.11 -8.79 -15.80
C PHE A 425 2.80 -10.28 -15.78
N SER A 426 3.38 -11.01 -16.73
CA SER A 426 3.17 -12.45 -16.77
C SER A 426 3.94 -13.13 -15.64
N ARG A 427 3.46 -14.31 -15.26
CA ARG A 427 4.17 -15.15 -14.29
C ARG A 427 5.53 -15.58 -14.84
N ARG A 428 5.63 -15.96 -16.12
CA ARG A 428 6.91 -16.27 -16.78
C ARG A 428 7.90 -15.10 -16.71
N GLY A 429 7.46 -13.90 -17.07
CA GLY A 429 8.27 -12.68 -16.98
C GLY A 429 8.69 -12.40 -15.53
N CYS A 430 7.78 -12.55 -14.57
CA CYS A 430 8.11 -12.41 -13.15
C CYS A 430 9.19 -13.41 -12.69
N ILE A 431 9.07 -14.68 -13.03
CA ILE A 431 10.05 -15.73 -12.67
C ILE A 431 11.42 -15.44 -13.31
N GLN A 432 11.43 -15.15 -14.62
CA GLN A 432 12.67 -14.89 -15.35
C GLN A 432 13.36 -13.60 -14.87
N SER A 433 12.60 -12.56 -14.58
CA SER A 433 13.16 -11.31 -14.03
C SER A 433 13.80 -11.49 -12.65
N GLY A 434 13.31 -12.43 -11.83
CA GLY A 434 13.97 -12.80 -10.58
C GLY A 434 15.38 -13.35 -10.81
N SER A 435 15.56 -14.17 -11.86
CA SER A 435 16.88 -14.69 -12.23
C SER A 435 17.77 -13.61 -12.86
N ASP A 436 17.22 -12.80 -13.77
CA ASP A 436 17.93 -11.66 -14.39
C ASP A 436 18.42 -10.63 -13.36
N ALA A 437 17.67 -10.40 -12.29
CA ALA A 437 18.08 -9.51 -11.20
C ALA A 437 19.36 -9.98 -10.51
N ILE A 438 19.59 -11.31 -10.43
CA ILE A 438 20.84 -11.88 -9.91
C ILE A 438 21.99 -11.62 -10.88
N ASP A 439 21.78 -11.86 -12.16
CA ASP A 439 22.81 -11.61 -13.18
C ASP A 439 23.18 -10.12 -13.22
N HIS A 440 22.21 -9.22 -13.10
CA HIS A 440 22.43 -7.79 -12.96
C HIS A 440 23.33 -7.47 -11.75
N LEU A 441 22.96 -7.94 -10.56
CA LEU A 441 23.71 -7.65 -9.32
C LEU A 441 25.12 -8.24 -9.32
N LEU A 442 25.35 -9.31 -10.08
CA LEU A 442 26.66 -9.96 -10.20
C LEU A 442 27.47 -9.47 -11.40
N GLY A 443 26.98 -8.49 -12.17
CA GLY A 443 27.65 -7.98 -13.38
C GLY A 443 27.83 -9.04 -14.47
N ARG A 444 26.95 -10.05 -14.51
CA ARG A 444 26.97 -11.13 -15.50
C ARG A 444 26.22 -10.71 -16.75
N GLU A 445 26.43 -11.46 -17.83
CA GLU A 445 25.65 -11.28 -19.06
C GLU A 445 24.16 -11.53 -18.78
N ARG A 446 23.34 -10.51 -19.06
CA ARG A 446 21.90 -10.53 -18.81
C ARG A 446 21.16 -11.13 -19.99
N ARG A 447 20.19 -11.99 -19.69
CA ARG A 447 19.26 -12.52 -20.68
C ARG A 447 18.02 -11.66 -20.74
N ARG A 448 17.50 -11.43 -21.95
CA ARG A 448 16.22 -10.74 -22.11
C ARG A 448 15.13 -11.54 -21.40
N VAL A 449 14.40 -10.85 -20.52
CA VAL A 449 13.20 -11.40 -19.87
C VAL A 449 12.08 -11.49 -20.91
N ASP A 450 11.52 -12.68 -21.07
CA ASP A 450 10.35 -12.96 -21.89
C ASP A 450 9.08 -12.80 -21.05
N ASP A 451 8.45 -11.64 -21.20
CA ASP A 451 7.18 -11.28 -20.58
C ASP A 451 6.05 -11.33 -21.62
N PRO A 452 5.45 -12.51 -21.89
CA PRO A 452 4.36 -12.63 -22.84
C PRO A 452 3.19 -11.78 -22.39
N ARG A 453 2.84 -10.80 -23.22
CA ARG A 453 1.59 -10.05 -23.09
C ARG A 453 0.66 -10.52 -24.19
N ILE A 454 -0.58 -10.80 -23.83
CA ILE A 454 -1.61 -11.14 -24.81
C ILE A 454 -1.80 -9.90 -25.70
N ASP A 455 -1.89 -10.13 -27.01
CA ASP A 455 -2.07 -9.05 -27.97
C ASP A 455 -3.34 -8.23 -27.60
N PRO A 456 -3.26 -6.88 -27.58
CA PRO A 456 -4.42 -6.02 -27.36
C PRO A 456 -5.64 -6.32 -28.25
N LEU A 457 -5.44 -6.98 -29.41
CA LEU A 457 -6.49 -7.49 -30.26
C LEU A 457 -7.35 -8.59 -29.59
N TYR A 458 -6.74 -9.42 -28.74
CA TYR A 458 -7.40 -10.54 -28.06
C TYR A 458 -7.70 -10.26 -26.58
N GLU A 459 -6.92 -9.41 -25.93
CA GLU A 459 -7.15 -8.99 -24.55
C GLU A 459 -6.90 -7.50 -24.37
N THR A 460 -7.97 -6.76 -24.06
CA THR A 460 -7.91 -5.35 -23.72
C THR A 460 -7.00 -5.16 -22.52
N PRO A 461 -5.97 -4.29 -22.64
CA PRO A 461 -5.11 -3.93 -21.52
C PRO A 461 -5.91 -3.41 -20.31
N ASP A 462 -5.26 -3.40 -19.15
CA ASP A 462 -5.82 -2.72 -17.99
C ASP A 462 -6.00 -1.23 -18.29
N GLY A 463 -7.14 -0.68 -17.88
CA GLY A 463 -7.50 0.72 -18.05
C GLY A 463 -7.20 1.55 -16.80
N THR A 464 -7.40 2.86 -16.92
CA THR A 464 -7.34 3.78 -15.80
C THR A 464 -8.44 3.46 -14.76
N PRO A 465 -8.16 3.63 -13.45
CA PRO A 465 -9.19 3.53 -12.42
C PRO A 465 -10.40 4.41 -12.76
N GLY A 466 -11.60 3.93 -12.43
CA GLY A 466 -12.80 4.76 -12.51
C GLY A 466 -12.71 5.94 -11.55
N VAL A 467 -12.87 7.15 -12.07
CA VAL A 467 -12.93 8.39 -11.28
C VAL A 467 -14.24 9.10 -11.58
N THR A 468 -15.04 9.41 -10.55
CA THR A 468 -16.31 10.12 -10.70
C THR A 468 -16.31 11.43 -9.94
N ASP A 469 -17.29 12.30 -10.16
CA ASP A 469 -17.37 13.57 -9.44
C ASP A 469 -17.58 13.35 -7.94
N ASP A 470 -17.09 14.30 -7.14
CA ASP A 470 -17.30 14.29 -5.69
C ASP A 470 -18.72 14.77 -5.35
N ASP A 471 -19.33 14.18 -4.33
CA ASP A 471 -20.66 14.54 -3.84
C ASP A 471 -20.55 14.91 -2.36
N ALA A 472 -20.68 16.21 -2.06
CA ALA A 472 -20.51 16.75 -0.72
C ALA A 472 -21.57 16.26 0.29
N GLU A 473 -22.68 15.69 -0.20
CA GLU A 473 -23.73 15.12 0.64
C GLU A 473 -23.59 13.59 0.79
N ALA A 474 -22.65 12.97 0.06
CA ALA A 474 -22.38 11.55 0.11
C ALA A 474 -21.23 11.19 1.09
N ALA A 475 -20.98 9.89 1.22
CA ALA A 475 -19.80 9.40 1.94
C ALA A 475 -18.51 9.89 1.24
N PRO A 476 -17.42 10.15 1.98
CA PRO A 476 -16.20 10.70 1.39
C PRO A 476 -15.57 9.78 0.34
N SER A 477 -14.82 10.40 -0.58
CA SER A 477 -13.99 9.74 -1.58
C SER A 477 -12.54 9.67 -1.12
N TYR A 478 -11.91 8.50 -1.17
CA TYR A 478 -10.51 8.28 -0.76
C TYR A 478 -9.61 7.99 -1.96
N LEU A 479 -8.34 8.39 -1.86
CA LEU A 479 -7.35 8.20 -2.93
C LEU A 479 -6.76 6.78 -2.96
N ASP A 480 -6.66 6.12 -1.80
CA ASP A 480 -6.11 4.78 -1.66
C ASP A 480 -6.86 3.93 -0.62
N GLY A 481 -6.68 2.62 -0.71
CA GLY A 481 -7.17 1.63 0.24
C GLY A 481 -6.27 1.41 1.46
N GLY A 482 -5.17 2.15 1.59
CA GLY A 482 -4.20 2.03 2.69
C GLY A 482 -4.63 2.68 4.01
N ASP A 483 -3.63 3.06 4.79
CA ASP A 483 -3.72 3.66 6.12
C ASP A 483 -3.72 5.21 6.11
N SER A 484 -3.35 5.85 4.99
CA SER A 484 -3.26 7.31 4.88
C SER A 484 -4.60 8.03 5.05
N LEU A 485 -5.72 7.36 4.75
CA LEU A 485 -7.08 7.91 4.73
C LEU A 485 -7.20 9.25 3.99
N LEU A 486 -6.32 9.50 3.01
CA LEU A 486 -6.31 10.72 2.23
C LEU A 486 -7.58 10.83 1.40
N LEU A 487 -8.27 11.95 1.59
CA LEU A 487 -9.48 12.29 0.88
C LEU A 487 -9.15 12.90 -0.46
N ARG A 488 -10.03 12.69 -1.44
CA ARG A 488 -10.07 13.51 -2.65
C ARG A 488 -10.26 14.98 -2.24
N PRO A 489 -9.37 15.91 -2.65
CA PRO A 489 -9.58 17.33 -2.45
C PRO A 489 -10.84 17.82 -3.18
N ALA A 490 -11.74 18.47 -2.45
CA ALA A 490 -12.90 19.13 -3.05
C ALA A 490 -12.50 20.51 -3.60
N PRO A 491 -12.97 20.90 -4.80
CA PRO A 491 -12.73 22.25 -5.30
C PRO A 491 -13.37 23.30 -4.36
N PRO A 492 -12.75 24.47 -4.16
CA PRO A 492 -13.28 25.49 -3.26
C PRO A 492 -14.63 25.98 -3.77
N ARG A 493 -15.67 25.90 -2.92
CA ARG A 493 -17.00 26.47 -3.24
C ARG A 493 -16.86 27.96 -3.56
N ARG A 494 -17.23 28.39 -4.78
CA ARG A 494 -17.39 29.81 -5.14
C ARG A 494 -18.45 30.43 -4.22
N ARG A 495 -18.02 31.07 -3.12
CA ARG A 495 -18.91 31.94 -2.34
C ARG A 495 -19.03 33.27 -3.06
N MET A 496 -20.25 33.83 -3.15
CA MET A 496 -20.43 35.22 -3.56
C MET A 496 -19.57 36.12 -2.67
N SER A 497 -18.70 36.91 -3.29
CA SER A 497 -17.81 37.83 -2.60
C SER A 497 -18.63 38.94 -1.95
N LEU A 498 -18.69 38.95 -0.61
CA LEU A 498 -19.06 40.13 0.15
C LEU A 498 -17.94 41.19 0.02
N PRO A 499 -18.24 42.46 -0.30
CA PRO A 499 -17.28 43.45 -0.79
C PRO A 499 -16.20 43.91 0.20
N PHE A 500 -16.11 43.35 1.41
CA PHE A 500 -15.17 43.81 2.45
C PHE A 500 -14.44 42.69 3.20
N ARG A 501 -14.43 41.45 2.69
CA ARG A 501 -13.63 40.37 3.30
C ARG A 501 -12.38 40.11 2.46
N PRO A 502 -11.16 40.13 3.04
CA PRO A 502 -9.96 39.77 2.30
C PRO A 502 -10.15 38.37 1.72
N ARG A 503 -9.82 38.25 0.44
CA ARG A 503 -9.82 36.99 -0.31
C ARG A 503 -8.84 36.07 0.42
N ARG A 504 -9.33 35.15 1.27
CA ARG A 504 -8.47 34.12 1.89
C ARG A 504 -7.73 33.45 0.74
N GLN A 505 -6.40 33.58 0.72
CA GLN A 505 -5.57 32.90 -0.25
C GLN A 505 -5.97 31.44 -0.23
N ALA A 506 -6.31 30.99 -1.42
CA ALA A 506 -6.89 29.72 -1.68
C ALA A 506 -5.78 28.70 -1.32
N GLY A 507 -5.98 27.93 -0.24
CA GLY A 507 -4.96 27.04 0.33
C GLY A 507 -4.50 25.98 -0.68
N VAL A 508 -3.32 25.40 -0.48
CA VAL A 508 -2.72 24.40 -1.39
C VAL A 508 -3.76 23.39 -1.90
N PHE A 509 -4.07 23.46 -3.20
CA PHE A 509 -5.09 22.62 -3.85
C PHE A 509 -4.50 21.35 -4.47
N ALA A 510 -3.19 21.33 -4.70
CA ALA A 510 -2.52 20.24 -5.39
C ALA A 510 -1.85 19.30 -4.40
N LEU A 511 -2.14 18.00 -4.51
CA LEU A 511 -1.50 16.95 -3.72
C LEU A 511 0.04 16.98 -3.88
N SER A 512 0.51 17.49 -5.02
CA SER A 512 1.93 17.68 -5.33
C SER A 512 2.66 18.70 -4.43
N GLU A 513 1.92 19.61 -3.80
CA GLU A 513 2.46 20.67 -2.94
C GLU A 513 2.32 20.37 -1.45
N ALA A 514 1.56 19.31 -1.09
CA ALA A 514 1.38 18.92 0.29
C ALA A 514 2.68 18.33 0.86
N ALA A 515 3.11 18.81 2.03
CA ALA A 515 4.37 18.40 2.66
C ALA A 515 4.31 17.07 3.43
N HIS A 516 3.17 16.36 3.41
CA HIS A 516 2.99 15.12 4.17
C HIS A 516 3.40 13.87 3.37
N PRO A 517 3.70 12.75 4.05
CA PRO A 517 3.94 11.47 3.39
C PRO A 517 2.77 11.06 2.49
N LEU A 518 3.08 10.43 1.36
CA LEU A 518 2.10 9.87 0.43
C LEU A 518 2.40 8.39 0.21
N ALA A 519 1.37 7.56 0.07
CA ALA A 519 1.56 6.24 -0.52
C ALA A 519 1.79 6.37 -2.04
N VAL A 520 2.47 5.40 -2.64
CA VAL A 520 2.69 5.39 -4.10
C VAL A 520 1.35 5.39 -4.88
N CYS A 521 0.31 4.76 -4.33
CA CYS A 521 -1.04 4.79 -4.90
C CYS A 521 -1.72 6.16 -4.75
N ASP A 522 -1.43 6.93 -3.69
CA ASP A 522 -1.93 8.31 -3.54
C ASP A 522 -1.35 9.20 -4.65
N VAL A 523 -0.07 9.04 -4.98
CA VAL A 523 0.56 9.76 -6.10
C VAL A 523 -0.11 9.40 -7.42
N ALA A 524 -0.33 8.12 -7.69
CA ALA A 524 -0.98 7.67 -8.91
C ALA A 524 -2.43 8.18 -9.01
N ALA A 525 -3.21 8.12 -7.93
CA ALA A 525 -4.55 8.69 -7.87
C ALA A 525 -4.52 10.22 -8.06
N GLY A 526 -3.50 10.90 -7.53
CA GLY A 526 -3.25 12.32 -7.75
C GLY A 526 -3.07 12.67 -9.23
N VAL A 527 -2.36 11.83 -10.00
CA VAL A 527 -2.21 12.03 -11.45
C VAL A 527 -3.55 11.84 -12.17
N ASP A 528 -4.28 10.76 -11.87
CA ASP A 528 -5.58 10.50 -12.50
C ASP A 528 -6.63 11.58 -12.22
N LEU A 529 -6.54 12.22 -11.05
CA LEU A 529 -7.40 13.35 -10.66
C LEU A 529 -6.93 14.71 -11.20
N GLY A 530 -5.76 14.77 -11.87
CA GLY A 530 -5.14 16.02 -12.30
C GLY A 530 -4.60 16.89 -11.15
N LEU A 531 -4.41 16.30 -9.97
CA LEU A 531 -3.86 16.96 -8.77
C LEU A 531 -2.32 16.93 -8.75
N ILE A 532 -1.72 16.06 -9.56
CA ILE A 532 -0.28 15.94 -9.76
C ILE A 532 -0.03 15.90 -11.28
N PRO A 533 0.74 16.84 -11.84
CA PRO A 533 1.14 16.74 -13.24
C PRO A 533 1.91 15.43 -13.50
N PRO A 534 1.61 14.67 -14.57
CA PRO A 534 2.25 13.39 -14.84
C PRO A 534 3.79 13.45 -14.85
N GLU A 535 4.36 14.50 -15.42
CA GLU A 535 5.80 14.76 -15.48
C GLU A 535 6.42 15.02 -14.09
N ALA A 536 5.63 15.51 -13.13
CA ALA A 536 6.06 15.77 -11.76
C ALA A 536 5.85 14.55 -10.84
N ALA A 537 5.03 13.57 -11.24
CA ALA A 537 4.67 12.43 -10.40
C ALA A 537 5.89 11.64 -9.90
N GLY A 538 6.91 11.51 -10.75
CA GLY A 538 8.16 10.85 -10.41
C GLY A 538 8.93 11.50 -9.27
N ILE A 539 8.99 12.84 -9.27
CA ILE A 539 9.66 13.64 -8.23
C ILE A 539 8.81 13.65 -6.96
N VAL A 540 7.48 13.85 -7.09
CA VAL A 540 6.57 13.79 -5.93
C VAL A 540 6.66 12.44 -5.24
N ALA A 541 6.74 11.33 -5.99
CA ALA A 541 6.93 10.01 -5.40
C ALA A 541 8.27 9.91 -4.64
N GLN A 542 9.38 10.33 -5.25
CA GLN A 542 10.70 10.34 -4.58
C GLN A 542 10.70 11.17 -3.29
N GLU A 543 10.06 12.35 -3.32
CA GLU A 543 10.07 13.27 -2.20
C GLU A 543 9.02 12.97 -1.12
N ARG A 544 7.94 12.23 -1.42
CA ARG A 544 6.81 12.01 -0.50
C ARG A 544 6.57 10.57 -0.09
N VAL A 545 6.92 9.61 -0.95
CA VAL A 545 6.85 8.17 -0.62
C VAL A 545 8.06 7.78 0.24
N ALA A 546 9.22 8.40 0.00
CA ALA A 546 10.43 8.17 0.77
C ALA A 546 10.42 8.81 2.17
N LEU A 547 9.45 9.66 2.51
CA LEU A 547 9.26 10.25 3.84
C LEU A 547 8.70 9.21 4.81
N VAL A 548 9.42 8.11 4.99
CA VAL A 548 9.26 7.27 6.17
C VAL A 548 9.86 8.08 7.32
N PRO A 549 9.09 8.48 8.35
CA PRO A 549 9.66 9.06 9.55
C PRO A 549 10.53 7.96 10.18
N LEU A 550 11.83 8.03 9.93
CA LEU A 550 12.82 7.31 10.73
C LEU A 550 12.92 8.10 12.02
N SER A 551 12.76 7.43 13.16
CA SER A 551 12.79 8.04 14.49
C SER A 551 13.85 9.15 14.59
N SER A 552 13.37 10.39 14.71
CA SER A 552 14.16 11.52 15.16
C SER A 552 14.17 11.48 16.69
N ALA A 553 15.19 10.88 17.28
CA ALA A 553 15.73 11.23 18.60
C ALA A 553 16.90 10.29 18.93
N GLU A 554 18.09 10.89 19.01
CA GLU A 554 19.28 10.49 19.77
C GLU A 554 19.96 9.15 19.45
N GLU A 555 21.22 9.30 19.03
CA GLU A 555 22.32 8.35 19.09
C GLU A 555 22.13 7.19 20.09
N ALA A 556 21.58 6.08 19.63
CA ALA A 556 21.80 4.78 20.26
C ALA A 556 22.98 4.12 19.55
N VAL A 557 24.16 4.30 20.17
CA VAL A 557 25.47 3.71 19.87
C VAL A 557 25.35 2.36 19.16
N ALA A 558 25.68 2.33 17.86
CA ALA A 558 26.02 1.10 17.17
C ALA A 558 27.51 0.78 17.43
N PRO A 559 27.91 -0.49 17.64
CA PRO A 559 29.32 -0.84 17.65
C PRO A 559 29.91 -0.56 16.26
N GLU A 560 31.01 0.19 16.24
CA GLU A 560 31.72 0.71 15.08
C GLU A 560 31.98 -0.37 14.03
N LEU A 561 31.30 -0.25 12.89
CA LEU A 561 31.87 -0.66 11.61
C LEU A 561 32.69 0.54 11.09
N PRO A 562 33.86 0.33 10.46
CA PRO A 562 34.67 1.43 9.96
C PRO A 562 33.87 2.21 8.92
N ASP A 563 33.41 3.38 9.37
CA ASP A 563 32.62 4.30 8.58
C ASP A 563 33.52 4.96 7.55
N THR A 564 33.22 4.72 6.28
CA THR A 564 33.91 5.34 5.15
C THR A 564 32.92 6.03 4.23
N ARG A 565 31.90 6.70 4.79
CA ARG A 565 31.07 7.64 4.03
C ARG A 565 30.89 8.96 4.79
N PRO A 566 30.97 10.12 4.11
CA PRO A 566 30.80 11.41 4.75
C PRO A 566 29.35 11.58 5.21
N ASP A 567 29.18 12.10 6.43
CA ASP A 567 27.96 12.72 6.93
C ASP A 567 27.48 13.78 5.93
N THR A 568 26.61 13.39 5.00
CA THR A 568 25.85 14.38 4.25
C THR A 568 24.50 14.52 4.95
N ASP A 569 24.28 15.65 5.61
CA ASP A 569 23.00 16.16 6.14
C ASP A 569 21.84 16.20 5.10
N VAL A 570 22.10 15.75 3.87
CA VAL A 570 21.15 15.70 2.75
C VAL A 570 20.70 14.25 2.53
N PRO A 571 19.39 13.96 2.63
CA PRO A 571 18.84 12.65 2.30
C PRO A 571 19.21 12.18 0.88
N ASN A 572 19.48 10.87 0.72
CA ASN A 572 19.90 10.30 -0.57
C ASN A 572 18.93 10.60 -1.72
N TYR A 573 17.61 10.60 -1.47
CA TYR A 573 16.59 10.90 -2.48
C TYR A 573 16.60 12.35 -2.97
N LEU A 574 17.28 13.27 -2.28
CA LEU A 574 17.45 14.66 -2.69
C LEU A 574 18.80 14.92 -3.38
N ARG A 575 19.67 13.91 -3.48
CA ARG A 575 21.01 14.08 -4.05
C ARG A 575 20.90 14.49 -5.52
N GLY A 576 21.47 15.67 -5.85
CA GLY A 576 21.42 16.24 -7.20
C GLY A 576 20.09 16.88 -7.60
N ARG A 577 19.02 16.78 -6.78
CA ARG A 577 17.68 17.30 -7.09
C ARG A 577 17.67 18.79 -7.43
N PHE A 578 18.49 19.58 -6.74
CA PHE A 578 18.62 21.04 -6.91
C PHE A 578 19.97 21.45 -7.52
N GLY A 579 20.58 20.54 -8.29
CA GLY A 579 21.90 20.70 -8.89
C GLY A 579 23.04 20.13 -8.04
N PRO A 580 24.23 19.93 -8.62
CA PRO A 580 25.38 19.32 -7.94
C PRO A 580 25.94 20.18 -6.80
N ASP A 581 25.75 21.49 -6.87
CA ASP A 581 26.27 22.46 -5.90
C ASP A 581 25.20 22.93 -4.89
N ALA A 582 24.10 22.20 -4.74
CA ALA A 582 23.06 22.55 -3.78
C ALA A 582 23.63 22.64 -2.35
N ARG A 583 23.21 23.65 -1.59
CA ARG A 583 23.74 23.96 -0.26
C ARG A 583 22.65 23.97 0.78
N LEU A 584 23.02 23.63 2.01
CA LEU A 584 22.17 23.84 3.16
C LEU A 584 22.16 25.31 3.53
N VAL A 585 20.96 25.85 3.74
CA VAL A 585 20.72 27.24 4.11
C VAL A 585 19.67 27.30 5.21
N ARG A 586 19.64 28.42 5.92
CA ARG A 586 18.60 28.74 6.91
C ARG A 586 17.54 29.62 6.24
N LEU A 587 16.27 29.22 6.32
CA LEU A 587 15.15 30.01 5.81
C LEU A 587 14.52 30.81 6.95
N ARG A 588 14.42 32.12 6.76
CA ARG A 588 13.75 33.02 7.70
C ARG A 588 12.41 33.48 7.11
N PRO A 589 11.27 33.01 7.64
CA PRO A 589 9.96 33.38 7.11
C PRO A 589 9.67 34.86 7.36
N GLY A 590 8.99 35.51 6.42
CA GLY A 590 8.55 36.91 6.52
C GLY A 590 7.41 37.13 7.52
N GLU A 591 6.76 36.04 7.95
CA GLU A 591 5.74 36.02 8.99
C GLU A 591 6.07 34.93 10.04
N PRO A 592 5.63 35.04 11.31
CA PRO A 592 5.97 34.08 12.35
C PRO A 592 5.31 32.72 12.10
N ARG A 593 6.04 31.79 11.48
CA ARG A 593 5.52 30.49 11.07
C ARG A 593 6.65 29.48 10.84
N SER A 594 6.47 28.25 11.31
CA SER A 594 7.36 27.12 10.98
C SER A 594 6.97 26.50 9.63
N PHE A 595 7.95 25.91 8.94
CA PHE A 595 7.69 25.14 7.73
C PHE A 595 7.71 23.65 8.00
N ASP A 596 6.77 22.92 7.39
CA ASP A 596 6.77 21.47 7.47
C ASP A 596 7.96 20.90 6.66
N PRO A 597 8.68 19.88 7.15
CA PRO A 597 9.67 19.15 6.38
C PRO A 597 9.13 18.70 5.01
N GLY A 598 9.92 18.94 3.98
CA GLY A 598 9.55 18.69 2.59
C GLY A 598 8.79 19.84 1.92
N ALA A 599 8.47 20.96 2.58
CA ALA A 599 7.89 22.11 1.90
C ALA A 599 8.80 22.62 0.76
N LEU A 600 8.24 22.91 -0.41
CA LEU A 600 9.01 23.25 -1.61
C LEU A 600 9.30 24.76 -1.68
N VAL A 601 10.50 25.09 -2.14
CA VAL A 601 11.01 26.45 -2.24
C VAL A 601 11.12 26.87 -3.70
N TYR A 602 10.58 28.03 -4.05
CA TYR A 602 10.50 28.58 -5.40
C TYR A 602 11.12 29.98 -5.48
N ARG A 603 11.58 30.39 -6.67
CA ARG A 603 12.13 31.74 -6.89
C ARG A 603 11.09 32.85 -6.82
N SER A 604 9.85 32.57 -7.22
CA SER A 604 8.74 33.53 -7.17
C SER A 604 7.44 32.83 -6.78
N SER A 605 6.38 33.62 -6.56
CA SER A 605 5.06 33.12 -6.21
C SER A 605 4.26 32.56 -7.42
N ASP A 606 4.77 32.71 -8.64
CA ASP A 606 4.10 32.26 -9.86
C ASP A 606 3.98 30.74 -9.91
N LEU A 607 3.01 30.22 -10.67
CA LEU A 607 2.60 28.81 -10.78
C LEU A 607 3.74 27.88 -11.23
N GLY A 608 4.70 27.59 -10.34
CA GLY A 608 5.68 26.52 -10.53
C GLY A 608 5.06 25.16 -10.26
N THR A 609 5.46 24.18 -11.07
CA THR A 609 5.28 22.76 -10.78
C THR A 609 6.33 22.30 -9.76
N PRO A 610 6.16 21.16 -9.06
CA PRO A 610 7.21 20.64 -8.18
C PRO A 610 8.58 20.51 -8.85
N THR A 611 8.62 20.31 -10.16
CA THR A 611 9.87 20.20 -10.93
C THR A 611 10.67 21.51 -10.92
N ASP A 612 9.99 22.66 -10.87
CA ASP A 612 10.56 24.01 -10.89
C ASP A 612 11.09 24.47 -9.52
N ALA A 613 10.86 23.69 -8.46
CA ALA A 613 11.36 24.01 -7.13
C ALA A 613 12.89 24.15 -7.14
N VAL A 614 13.38 25.23 -6.54
CA VAL A 614 14.80 25.52 -6.39
C VAL A 614 15.38 25.06 -5.06
N GLY A 615 14.54 24.51 -4.19
CA GLY A 615 14.94 23.90 -2.94
C GLY A 615 13.78 23.25 -2.19
N VAL A 616 14.11 22.68 -1.03
CA VAL A 616 13.16 21.99 -0.15
C VAL A 616 13.55 22.17 1.31
N VAL A 617 12.56 22.31 2.18
CA VAL A 617 12.75 22.31 3.63
C VAL A 617 13.14 20.91 4.08
N LEU A 618 14.22 20.78 4.86
CA LEU A 618 14.66 19.48 5.40
C LEU A 618 14.13 19.25 6.80
N ARG A 619 14.28 20.26 7.67
CA ARG A 619 13.92 20.16 9.10
C ARG A 619 13.75 21.53 9.73
N GLU A 620 12.95 21.59 10.78
CA GLU A 620 12.90 22.73 11.67
C GLU A 620 13.91 22.53 12.81
N THR A 621 14.64 23.59 13.19
CA THR A 621 15.58 23.57 14.31
C THR A 621 15.30 24.75 15.25
N PRO A 622 15.77 24.73 16.50
CA PRO A 622 15.66 25.90 17.40
C PRO A 622 16.26 27.19 16.82
N GLU A 623 17.22 27.07 15.91
CA GLU A 623 17.94 28.17 15.27
C GLU A 623 17.27 28.65 13.95
N GLY A 624 16.20 27.99 13.51
CA GLY A 624 15.46 28.29 12.28
C GLY A 624 15.27 27.09 11.35
N THR A 625 14.53 27.28 10.27
CA THR A 625 14.26 26.25 9.27
C THR A 625 15.50 25.96 8.44
N VAL A 626 15.94 24.71 8.36
CA VAL A 626 17.03 24.26 7.48
C VAL A 626 16.45 23.75 6.16
N ALA A 627 16.98 24.22 5.04
CA ALA A 627 16.56 23.85 3.69
C ALA A 627 17.77 23.52 2.80
N LEU A 628 17.57 22.62 1.84
CA LEU A 628 18.51 22.40 0.74
C LEU A 628 18.08 23.24 -0.45
N ILE A 629 18.96 24.14 -0.93
CA ILE A 629 18.65 25.07 -2.03
C ILE A 629 19.74 25.04 -3.10
N SER A 630 19.36 25.17 -4.36
CA SER A 630 20.28 25.31 -5.49
C SER A 630 21.26 26.47 -5.29
N ALA A 631 22.52 26.29 -5.70
CA ALA A 631 23.54 27.35 -5.60
C ALA A 631 23.10 28.67 -6.25
N ALA A 632 22.44 28.59 -7.41
CA ALA A 632 21.94 29.76 -8.12
C ALA A 632 20.89 30.54 -7.31
N ALA A 633 19.98 29.85 -6.61
CA ALA A 633 19.00 30.52 -5.77
C ALA A 633 19.62 31.04 -4.46
N SER A 634 20.58 30.32 -3.87
CA SER A 634 21.28 30.77 -2.68
C SER A 634 22.17 32.00 -2.91
N ALA A 635 22.71 32.18 -4.11
CA ALA A 635 23.57 33.33 -4.44
C ALA A 635 22.78 34.64 -4.63
N ILE A 636 21.48 34.53 -4.90
CA ILE A 636 20.61 35.66 -5.14
C ILE A 636 19.93 36.00 -3.82
N ALA A 637 20.33 37.11 -3.17
CA ALA A 637 19.77 37.56 -1.89
C ALA A 637 18.30 38.08 -1.97
N LEU A 638 17.53 37.59 -2.93
CA LEU A 638 16.10 37.88 -3.07
C LEU A 638 15.29 36.96 -2.16
N PRO A 639 14.12 37.42 -1.68
CA PRO A 639 13.20 36.55 -0.98
C PRO A 639 12.74 35.41 -1.91
N VAL A 640 12.70 34.20 -1.35
CA VAL A 640 12.14 33.01 -1.98
C VAL A 640 10.73 32.77 -1.47
N THR A 641 9.97 31.99 -2.24
CA THR A 641 8.62 31.59 -1.86
C THR A 641 8.61 30.15 -1.38
N VAL A 642 8.17 29.90 -0.16
CA VAL A 642 7.95 28.56 0.39
C VAL A 642 6.47 28.22 0.24
N ARG A 643 6.17 27.10 -0.42
CA ARG A 643 4.81 26.54 -0.49
C ARG A 643 4.66 25.43 0.56
N ASP A 644 3.87 25.74 1.59
CA ASP A 644 3.49 24.85 2.71
C ASP A 644 1.95 24.90 2.87
N LYS A 645 1.32 25.00 4.07
CA LYS A 645 -0.13 25.27 4.25
C LYS A 645 -0.47 26.72 3.83
N GLY A 646 -0.14 27.11 2.60
CA GLY A 646 -0.14 28.48 2.09
C GLY A 646 1.17 28.87 1.37
N VAL A 647 1.22 30.11 0.89
CA VAL A 647 2.38 30.67 0.18
C VAL A 647 3.04 31.71 1.07
N VAL A 648 4.28 31.48 1.47
CA VAL A 648 5.02 32.33 2.43
C VAL A 648 6.31 32.81 1.80
N GLN A 649 6.62 34.11 1.91
CA GLN A 649 7.93 34.64 1.52
C GLN A 649 8.94 34.35 2.64
N ALA A 650 10.13 33.89 2.29
CA ALA A 650 11.23 33.65 3.22
C ALA A 650 12.54 34.23 2.65
N ARG A 651 13.45 34.66 3.53
CA ARG A 651 14.81 35.06 3.16
C ARG A 651 15.76 33.89 3.36
N ILE A 652 16.72 33.76 2.47
CA ILE A 652 17.80 32.79 2.58
C ILE A 652 18.92 33.41 3.41
N GLU A 653 19.35 32.70 4.45
CA GLU A 653 20.50 33.01 5.28
C GLU A 653 21.50 31.84 5.20
N PRO A 654 22.82 32.08 5.13
CA PRO A 654 23.81 31.00 5.22
C PRO A 654 23.75 30.34 6.60
N ILE A 655 24.07 29.04 6.66
CA ILE A 655 24.12 28.28 7.92
C ILE A 655 25.37 28.65 8.71
#